data_AF-A0A6P0HUU4-F1
#
_entry.id   AF-A0A6P0HUU4-F1
#
_cell.length_a   1.000
_cell.length_b   1.000
_cell.length_c   1.000
_cell.angle_alpha   90.00
_cell.angle_beta   90.00
_cell.angle_gamma   90.00
#
_symmetry.space_group_name_H-M   'P 1'
#
loop_
_entity.id
_entity.type
_entity.pdbx_description
1 polymer ?
#
loop_
_entity_poly.entity_id
_entity_poly.type
_entity_poly.pdbx_seq_one_letter_code
_entity_poly.pdbx_strand_id
1 'polypeptide(L)'
;RNFVLCFVGAEYYAFVHRTFLEYFCAREFIWQFEKEQKISKNELIEDIFGNHWQDETWHEVLRLIAGMIDAKFVGEIISYLMEQEGEEEKFMNLFLAGKCLFEVRSRQGICDVESRLLNELKIVIEYNPDYYEVYEYDWEVQEEGVRQVATFWKDDPDTLPFLKQLARHDNDLVVQLEALRQIATGWKDDPDTLPLLKQLVRSDDIDVQLEAVRQLAIGWKHQPEIFELLKQLAQSYDSYDVRREVIQLLATAWKDNPQTFELLKQWVESDENWEVQTEVVRQIATAWKDNPQTFELLKQWVESDEDSYVRREAVRQIATGWKDEPGIFELLKQWVESDDSDVRREAVRQIATGWKDEPGIFELLKQWVESDEDSYVRREAVRQIATGWKNESGILELLKQSVVSDEHPIVRSEAVRQIATGWKNESGILELLKQSVVSDEHPIVRSEAVRQIATGWKNESGILELLKQSVVSDEHPIVRSEAVRQIATGWKNESGILELLKQSVVSDENSDVRLEAVRQIATGWKNESGILELLKQSVVSDENSDVRLEAVRQIATGWKNEEGIFELFYHIALNDPFQRKYDFQDNPRQTALEAIVKHYPDHPQTLPLLQDRAENDPDEKLREWAKKKLQRLEN
;
A
#
# COMPACT_ATOMS: atom_id res chain seq x y z
N ARG A 1 -23.28 31.61 -1.80
CA ARG A 1 -24.56 31.30 -2.46
C ARG A 1 -24.24 30.41 -3.64
N ASN A 2 -24.70 29.16 -3.67
CA ASN A 2 -24.40 28.25 -4.78
C ASN A 2 -25.32 28.61 -5.96
N PHE A 3 -24.81 29.39 -6.92
CA PHE A 3 -25.51 29.90 -8.12
C PHE A 3 -25.81 28.82 -9.17
N VAL A 4 -26.05 27.57 -8.74
CA VAL A 4 -26.26 26.43 -9.65
C VAL A 4 -27.64 26.48 -10.32
N LEU A 5 -28.67 27.00 -9.63
CA LEU A 5 -30.01 27.21 -10.19
C LEU A 5 -30.63 28.51 -9.66
N CYS A 6 -30.85 29.49 -10.54
CA CYS A 6 -31.54 30.74 -10.23
C CYS A 6 -32.85 30.84 -10.99
N PHE A 7 -33.96 31.03 -10.27
CA PHE A 7 -35.24 31.33 -10.89
C PHE A 7 -35.22 32.75 -11.47
N VAL A 8 -35.46 32.87 -12.77
CA VAL A 8 -35.43 34.16 -13.50
C VAL A 8 -36.83 34.65 -13.92
N GLY A 9 -37.88 33.99 -13.43
CA GLY A 9 -39.28 34.30 -13.74
C GLY A 9 -39.85 33.45 -14.87
N ALA A 10 -41.19 33.50 -15.03
CA ALA A 10 -41.93 32.79 -16.08
C ALA A 10 -41.62 31.28 -16.18
N GLU A 11 -41.45 30.60 -15.04
CA GLU A 11 -41.08 29.17 -14.98
C GLU A 11 -39.70 28.82 -15.55
N TYR A 12 -38.86 29.82 -15.85
CA TYR A 12 -37.49 29.61 -16.30
C TYR A 12 -36.49 29.66 -15.13
N TYR A 13 -35.53 28.75 -15.21
CA TYR A 13 -34.35 28.71 -14.36
C TYR A 13 -33.10 28.93 -15.22
N ALA A 14 -32.20 29.79 -14.75
CA ALA A 14 -30.88 29.98 -15.32
C ALA A 14 -29.84 29.27 -14.44
N PHE A 15 -28.85 28.64 -15.07
CA PHE A 15 -27.66 28.12 -14.40
C PHE A 15 -26.48 29.00 -14.77
N VAL A 16 -25.64 29.37 -13.79
CA VAL A 16 -24.36 30.02 -14.08
C VAL A 16 -23.28 28.99 -13.88
N HIS A 17 -22.62 28.60 -14.98
CA HIS A 17 -21.50 27.67 -14.93
C HIS A 17 -20.31 28.33 -14.22
N ARG A 18 -19.60 27.59 -13.37
CA ARG A 18 -18.44 28.08 -12.60
C ARG A 18 -17.40 28.75 -13.50
N THR A 19 -17.09 28.14 -14.63
CA THR A 19 -16.19 28.69 -15.66
C THR A 19 -16.60 30.07 -16.17
N PHE A 20 -17.90 30.37 -16.29
CA PHE A 20 -18.34 31.72 -16.69
C PHE A 20 -18.16 32.73 -15.56
N LEU A 21 -18.35 32.33 -14.29
CA LEU A 21 -18.07 33.20 -13.15
C LEU A 21 -16.58 33.54 -13.08
N GLU A 22 -15.71 32.54 -13.23
CA GLU A 22 -14.26 32.72 -13.23
C GLU A 22 -13.81 33.64 -14.37
N TYR A 23 -14.34 33.43 -15.58
CA TYR A 23 -14.10 34.30 -16.72
C TYR A 23 -14.58 35.74 -16.51
N PHE A 24 -15.81 35.94 -16.00
CA PHE A 24 -16.33 37.29 -15.76
C PHE A 24 -15.57 38.00 -14.63
N CYS A 25 -15.13 37.26 -13.61
CA CYS A 25 -14.26 37.77 -12.55
C CYS A 25 -12.92 38.27 -13.14
N ALA A 26 -12.22 37.41 -13.90
CA ALA A 26 -10.97 37.77 -14.57
C ALA A 26 -11.13 39.00 -15.48
N ARG A 27 -12.19 39.01 -16.29
CA ARG A 27 -12.49 40.13 -17.21
C ARG A 27 -12.77 41.43 -16.47
N GLU A 28 -13.42 41.38 -15.30
CA GLU A 28 -13.68 42.56 -14.48
C GLU A 28 -12.39 43.19 -13.95
N PHE A 29 -11.44 42.37 -13.46
CA PHE A 29 -10.12 42.87 -13.06
C PHE A 29 -9.38 43.53 -14.22
N ILE A 30 -9.39 42.91 -15.40
CA ILE A 30 -8.78 43.47 -16.61
C ILE A 30 -9.46 44.78 -17.04
N TRP A 31 -10.79 44.86 -16.93
CA TRP A 31 -11.54 46.09 -17.21
C TRP A 31 -11.12 47.22 -16.27
N GLN A 32 -11.05 46.93 -14.97
CA GLN A 32 -10.63 47.91 -13.96
C GLN A 32 -9.16 48.34 -14.14
N PHE A 33 -8.29 47.44 -14.57
CA PHE A 33 -6.88 47.71 -14.84
C PHE A 33 -6.68 48.51 -16.14
N GLU A 34 -7.16 48.03 -17.29
CA GLU A 34 -6.86 48.64 -18.59
C GLU A 34 -7.77 49.82 -18.96
N LYS A 35 -9.06 49.75 -18.60
CA LYS A 35 -10.06 50.70 -19.08
C LYS A 35 -10.40 51.76 -18.05
N GLU A 36 -10.62 51.35 -16.80
CA GLU A 36 -10.97 52.29 -15.73
C GLU A 36 -9.74 52.84 -15.01
N GLN A 37 -8.57 52.18 -15.13
CA GLN A 37 -7.33 52.51 -14.42
C GLN A 37 -7.54 52.69 -12.90
N LYS A 38 -8.47 51.90 -12.34
CA LYS A 38 -8.78 51.87 -10.89
C LYS A 38 -7.80 51.01 -10.12
N ILE A 39 -7.23 50.02 -10.79
CA ILE A 39 -6.22 49.12 -10.25
C ILE A 39 -4.93 49.43 -10.98
N SER A 40 -3.88 49.70 -10.22
CA SER A 40 -2.52 49.90 -10.72
C SER A 40 -1.85 48.56 -11.02
N LYS A 41 -0.70 48.63 -11.67
CA LYS A 41 0.13 47.46 -11.96
C LYS A 41 0.52 46.69 -10.70
N ASN A 42 0.97 47.40 -9.67
CA ASN A 42 1.41 46.77 -8.42
C ASN A 42 0.23 46.15 -7.69
N GLU A 43 -0.93 46.80 -7.65
CA GLU A 43 -2.13 46.23 -7.04
C GLU A 43 -2.57 44.94 -7.78
N LEU A 44 -2.47 44.90 -9.12
CA LEU A 44 -2.78 43.67 -9.85
C LEU A 44 -1.80 42.53 -9.54
N ILE A 45 -0.50 42.82 -9.39
CA ILE A 45 0.52 41.80 -9.11
C ILE A 45 0.51 41.40 -7.63
N GLU A 46 0.70 42.35 -6.72
CA GLU A 46 0.87 42.08 -5.29
C GLU A 46 -0.48 41.80 -4.61
N ASP A 47 -1.54 42.55 -4.91
CA ASP A 47 -2.80 42.39 -4.17
C ASP A 47 -3.70 41.31 -4.77
N ILE A 48 -3.66 41.07 -6.09
CA ILE A 48 -4.49 40.05 -6.72
C ILE A 48 -3.73 38.72 -6.88
N PHE A 49 -2.54 38.71 -7.49
CA PHE A 49 -1.77 37.45 -7.56
C PHE A 49 -1.15 37.10 -6.20
N GLY A 50 -0.52 38.06 -5.51
CA GLY A 50 0.16 37.83 -4.23
C GLY A 50 -0.73 37.30 -3.10
N ASN A 51 -1.97 37.78 -2.99
CA ASN A 51 -2.90 37.33 -1.95
C ASN A 51 -3.66 36.04 -2.29
N HIS A 52 -3.59 35.56 -3.54
CA HIS A 52 -4.44 34.46 -4.00
C HIS A 52 -3.69 33.31 -4.66
N TRP A 53 -2.37 33.37 -4.82
CA TRP A 53 -1.62 32.27 -5.42
C TRP A 53 -1.64 30.99 -4.56
N GLN A 54 -1.76 31.10 -3.23
CA GLN A 54 -1.93 29.94 -2.33
C GLN A 54 -3.34 29.34 -2.36
N ASP A 55 -4.32 30.01 -2.98
CA ASP A 55 -5.71 29.54 -3.03
C ASP A 55 -6.03 28.94 -4.40
N GLU A 56 -6.05 27.60 -4.48
CA GLU A 56 -6.39 26.88 -5.72
C GLU A 56 -7.72 27.31 -6.34
N THR A 57 -8.67 27.79 -5.53
CA THR A 57 -9.98 28.24 -6.05
C THR A 57 -9.89 29.49 -6.91
N TRP A 58 -8.78 30.24 -6.80
CA TRP A 58 -8.48 31.42 -7.59
C TRP A 58 -7.63 31.16 -8.83
N HIS A 59 -6.95 30.01 -8.91
CA HIS A 59 -5.98 29.72 -9.97
C HIS A 59 -6.57 29.88 -11.37
N GLU A 60 -7.82 29.46 -11.58
CA GLU A 60 -8.49 29.63 -12.87
C GLU A 60 -8.75 31.10 -13.21
N VAL A 61 -9.13 31.93 -12.23
CA VAL A 61 -9.29 33.38 -12.43
C VAL A 61 -7.94 34.02 -12.76
N LEU A 62 -6.90 33.70 -11.99
CA LEU A 62 -5.54 34.24 -12.18
C LEU A 62 -4.95 33.84 -13.54
N ARG A 63 -5.11 32.57 -13.94
CA ARG A 63 -4.74 32.08 -15.27
C ARG A 63 -5.47 32.85 -16.37
N LEU A 64 -6.79 33.03 -16.24
CA LEU A 64 -7.58 33.77 -17.23
C LEU A 64 -7.19 35.26 -17.31
N ILE A 65 -6.80 35.90 -16.20
CA ILE A 65 -6.25 37.27 -16.20
C ILE A 65 -4.97 37.31 -17.06
N ALA A 66 -4.05 36.34 -16.86
CA ALA A 66 -2.82 36.26 -17.66
C ALA A 66 -3.12 36.09 -19.17
N GLY A 67 -4.15 35.32 -19.52
CA GLY A 67 -4.60 35.16 -20.93
C GLY A 67 -5.28 36.38 -21.55
N MET A 68 -5.60 37.41 -20.77
CA MET A 68 -6.30 38.62 -21.22
C MET A 68 -5.41 39.87 -21.29
N ILE A 69 -4.15 39.80 -20.87
CA ILE A 69 -3.23 40.96 -20.80
C ILE A 69 -2.00 40.77 -21.71
N ASP A 70 -1.23 41.85 -21.92
CA ASP A 70 -0.03 41.82 -22.76
C ASP A 70 1.06 40.87 -22.22
N ALA A 71 1.73 40.15 -23.12
CA ALA A 71 2.72 39.12 -22.80
C ALA A 71 3.84 39.64 -21.89
N LYS A 72 4.33 40.88 -22.10
CA LYS A 72 5.40 41.44 -21.25
C LYS A 72 4.94 41.59 -19.82
N PHE A 73 3.68 42.00 -19.63
CA PHE A 73 3.10 42.14 -18.30
C PHE A 73 2.91 40.78 -17.62
N VAL A 74 2.50 39.75 -18.37
CA VAL A 74 2.48 38.37 -17.85
C VAL A 74 3.87 37.92 -17.42
N GLY A 75 4.92 38.29 -18.15
CA GLY A 75 6.31 38.01 -17.74
C GLY A 75 6.67 38.61 -16.37
N GLU A 76 6.10 39.76 -16.03
CA GLU A 76 6.29 40.38 -14.70
C GLU A 76 5.51 39.64 -13.61
N ILE A 77 4.27 39.22 -13.90
CA ILE A 77 3.49 38.36 -13.00
C ILE A 77 4.23 37.05 -12.73
N ILE A 78 4.73 36.38 -13.78
CA ILE A 78 5.48 35.14 -13.66
C ILE A 78 6.74 35.35 -12.81
N SER A 79 7.49 36.43 -13.07
CA SER A 79 8.69 36.76 -12.29
C SER A 79 8.34 36.95 -10.80
N TYR A 80 7.26 37.66 -10.51
CA TYR A 80 6.78 37.85 -9.14
C TYR A 80 6.37 36.53 -8.46
N LEU A 81 5.66 35.63 -9.16
CA LEU A 81 5.27 34.32 -8.62
C LEU A 81 6.48 33.45 -8.31
N MET A 82 7.51 33.48 -9.17
CA MET A 82 8.77 32.75 -8.94
C MET A 82 9.56 33.27 -7.74
N GLU A 83 9.36 34.53 -7.34
CA GLU A 83 10.04 35.13 -6.18
C GLU A 83 9.35 34.80 -4.84
N GLN A 84 8.20 34.13 -4.85
CA GLN A 84 7.50 33.73 -3.61
C GLN A 84 8.09 32.46 -2.99
N GLU A 85 8.08 32.40 -1.65
CA GLU A 85 8.40 31.18 -0.90
C GLU A 85 7.24 30.17 -1.04
N GLY A 86 7.41 29.20 -1.92
CA GLY A 86 6.36 28.24 -2.33
C GLY A 86 6.46 26.84 -1.74
N GLU A 87 7.56 26.51 -1.05
CA GLU A 87 7.85 25.14 -0.62
C GLU A 87 6.79 24.59 0.35
N GLU A 88 6.36 25.38 1.35
CA GLU A 88 5.30 24.99 2.29
C GLU A 88 3.94 24.77 1.60
N GLU A 89 3.74 25.39 0.43
CA GLU A 89 2.53 25.31 -0.38
C GLU A 89 2.76 24.47 -1.65
N LYS A 90 3.64 23.46 -1.57
CA LYS A 90 3.87 22.47 -2.63
C LYS A 90 4.23 23.08 -3.99
N PHE A 91 4.97 24.19 -3.99
CA PHE A 91 5.36 24.94 -5.19
C PHE A 91 4.18 25.41 -6.07
N MET A 92 3.00 25.61 -5.48
CA MET A 92 1.81 26.10 -6.19
C MET A 92 2.06 27.42 -6.95
N ASN A 93 2.94 28.28 -6.44
CA ASN A 93 3.37 29.51 -7.10
C ASN A 93 4.03 29.24 -8.47
N LEU A 94 4.93 28.25 -8.55
CA LEU A 94 5.62 27.88 -9.79
C LEU A 94 4.67 27.20 -10.77
N PHE A 95 3.78 26.34 -10.26
CA PHE A 95 2.76 25.70 -11.08
C PHE A 95 1.73 26.70 -11.64
N LEU A 96 1.33 27.69 -10.85
CA LEU A 96 0.49 28.77 -11.33
C LEU A 96 1.23 29.64 -12.36
N ALA A 97 2.51 29.90 -12.16
CA ALA A 97 3.34 30.62 -13.13
C ALA A 97 3.42 29.87 -14.47
N GLY A 98 3.58 28.54 -14.45
CA GLY A 98 3.52 27.68 -15.64
C GLY A 98 2.18 27.80 -16.36
N LYS A 99 1.07 27.71 -15.61
CA LYS A 99 -0.29 27.88 -16.15
C LYS A 99 -0.49 29.27 -16.75
N CYS A 100 0.05 30.33 -16.15
CA CYS A 100 -0.01 31.69 -16.69
C CYS A 100 0.80 31.81 -18.00
N LEU A 101 2.00 31.21 -18.05
CA LEU A 101 2.82 31.19 -19.26
C LEU A 101 2.11 30.45 -20.42
N PHE A 102 1.38 29.38 -20.12
CA PHE A 102 0.64 28.61 -21.12
C PHE A 102 -0.46 29.43 -21.81
N GLU A 103 -1.06 30.41 -21.13
CA GLU A 103 -2.05 31.31 -21.74
C GLU A 103 -1.45 32.34 -22.70
N VAL A 104 -0.13 32.56 -22.63
CA VAL A 104 0.54 33.58 -23.44
C VAL A 104 0.65 33.11 -24.90
N ARG A 105 -0.16 33.71 -25.78
CA ARG A 105 -0.21 33.37 -27.21
C ARG A 105 1.11 33.57 -27.96
N SER A 106 1.94 34.52 -27.52
CA SER A 106 3.26 34.78 -28.10
C SER A 106 4.27 35.09 -27.00
N ARG A 107 5.28 34.24 -26.85
CA ARG A 107 6.35 34.40 -25.86
C ARG A 107 7.43 35.40 -26.29
N GLN A 108 7.23 36.09 -27.42
CA GLN A 108 8.15 37.11 -27.91
C GLN A 108 8.23 38.28 -26.92
N GLY A 109 9.40 38.42 -26.29
CA GLY A 109 9.65 39.46 -25.29
C GLY A 109 9.66 38.98 -23.84
N ILE A 110 9.40 37.69 -23.58
CA ILE A 110 9.50 37.07 -22.25
C ILE A 110 10.34 35.78 -22.24
N CYS A 111 11.16 35.54 -23.27
CA CYS A 111 11.97 34.31 -23.40
C CYS A 111 12.92 34.09 -22.21
N ASP A 112 13.45 35.16 -21.61
CA ASP A 112 14.28 35.08 -20.39
C ASP A 112 13.47 34.52 -19.20
N VAL A 113 12.27 35.07 -18.98
CA VAL A 113 11.36 34.63 -17.91
C VAL A 113 10.92 33.18 -18.14
N GLU A 114 10.59 32.82 -19.37
CA GLU A 114 10.27 31.44 -19.77
C GLU A 114 11.41 30.46 -19.45
N SER A 115 12.65 30.85 -19.78
CA SER A 115 13.82 29.99 -19.56
C SER A 115 14.13 29.82 -18.07
N ARG A 116 13.97 30.89 -17.28
CA ARG A 116 14.11 30.84 -15.82
C ARG A 116 13.03 29.95 -15.19
N LEU A 117 11.77 30.11 -15.60
CA LEU A 117 10.66 29.29 -15.08
C LEU A 117 10.84 27.80 -15.41
N LEU A 118 11.29 27.47 -16.61
CA LEU A 118 11.62 26.09 -16.96
C LEU A 118 12.70 25.51 -16.05
N ASN A 119 13.73 26.29 -15.71
CA ASN A 119 14.79 25.84 -14.81
C ASN A 119 14.28 25.66 -13.37
N GLU A 120 13.45 26.57 -12.85
CA GLU A 120 12.82 26.38 -11.53
C GLU A 120 11.96 25.12 -11.50
N LEU A 121 11.15 24.85 -12.52
CA LEU A 121 10.35 23.62 -12.59
C LEU A 121 11.23 22.36 -12.69
N LYS A 122 12.40 22.42 -13.34
CA LYS A 122 13.37 21.31 -13.33
C LYS A 122 13.93 21.06 -11.93
N ILE A 123 14.21 22.12 -11.16
CA ILE A 123 14.63 22.00 -9.75
C ILE A 123 13.51 21.35 -8.91
N VAL A 124 12.24 21.72 -9.15
CA VAL A 124 11.09 21.08 -8.49
C VAL A 124 10.96 19.59 -8.84
N ILE A 125 11.25 19.19 -10.07
CA ILE A 125 11.25 17.76 -10.46
C ILE A 125 12.33 16.98 -9.69
N GLU A 126 13.49 17.60 -9.45
CA GLU A 126 14.60 17.01 -8.69
C GLU A 126 14.39 17.08 -7.16
N TYR A 127 13.33 17.76 -6.70
CA TYR A 127 13.03 17.94 -5.28
C TYR A 127 12.69 16.59 -4.62
N ASN A 128 13.44 16.20 -3.59
CA ASN A 128 13.18 15.01 -2.80
C ASN A 128 13.06 15.42 -1.31
N PRO A 129 11.85 15.53 -0.74
CA PRO A 129 11.71 15.91 0.65
C PRO A 129 12.39 14.88 1.54
N ASP A 130 13.24 15.34 2.45
CA ASP A 130 13.97 14.47 3.37
C ASP A 130 12.97 13.53 4.08
N TYR A 131 13.24 12.23 3.98
CA TYR A 131 12.38 11.04 4.18
C TYR A 131 11.57 10.92 5.49
N TYR A 132 11.51 11.95 6.32
CA TYR A 132 11.02 11.88 7.68
C TYR A 132 10.23 13.09 8.19
N GLU A 133 9.91 14.06 7.34
CA GLU A 133 8.92 15.08 7.67
C GLU A 133 7.66 14.88 6.82
N VAL A 134 6.56 14.64 7.53
CA VAL A 134 5.20 14.41 7.04
C VAL A 134 4.97 13.04 6.40
N TYR A 135 3.90 12.37 6.83
CA TYR A 135 3.40 11.11 6.25
C TYR A 135 2.85 11.26 4.81
N GLU A 136 3.08 12.40 4.17
CA GLU A 136 2.71 12.69 2.78
C GLU A 136 4.00 12.84 1.98
N TYR A 137 4.45 11.74 1.38
CA TYR A 137 5.41 11.78 0.29
C TYR A 137 4.77 12.61 -0.82
N ASP A 138 5.32 13.78 -1.17
CA ASP A 138 4.69 14.71 -2.12
C ASP A 138 5.08 14.39 -3.57
N TRP A 139 4.94 13.12 -3.94
CA TRP A 139 5.17 12.64 -5.31
C TRP A 139 4.31 13.41 -6.33
N GLU A 140 3.17 13.97 -5.89
CA GLU A 140 2.28 14.80 -6.68
C GLU A 140 3.00 16.06 -7.23
N VAL A 141 3.94 16.64 -6.47
CA VAL A 141 4.71 17.82 -6.88
C VAL A 141 5.65 17.48 -8.04
N GLN A 142 6.45 16.43 -7.90
CA GLN A 142 7.37 16.00 -8.95
C GLN A 142 6.61 15.61 -10.22
N GLU A 143 5.51 14.86 -10.05
CA GLU A 143 4.64 14.45 -11.15
C GLU A 143 4.06 15.67 -11.90
N GLU A 144 3.53 16.64 -11.16
CA GLU A 144 3.00 17.87 -11.74
C GLU A 144 4.09 18.70 -12.43
N GLY A 145 5.31 18.74 -11.87
CA GLY A 145 6.47 19.36 -12.51
C GLY A 145 6.76 18.75 -13.89
N VAL A 146 6.87 17.42 -13.96
CA VAL A 146 7.10 16.71 -15.24
C VAL A 146 5.97 16.98 -16.23
N ARG A 147 4.71 16.93 -15.77
CA ARG A 147 3.53 17.16 -16.59
C ARG A 147 3.48 18.57 -17.16
N GLN A 148 3.79 19.58 -16.35
CA GLN A 148 3.82 20.97 -16.82
C GLN A 148 4.95 21.22 -17.81
N VAL A 149 6.16 20.69 -17.54
CA VAL A 149 7.27 20.79 -18.49
C VAL A 149 6.88 20.16 -19.83
N ALA A 150 6.33 18.94 -19.80
CA ALA A 150 5.90 18.23 -21.00
C ALA A 150 4.78 18.95 -21.77
N THR A 151 3.84 19.58 -21.05
CA THR A 151 2.67 20.24 -21.67
C THR A 151 3.01 21.63 -22.18
N PHE A 152 3.71 22.44 -21.38
CA PHE A 152 3.91 23.87 -21.64
C PHE A 152 5.15 24.14 -22.49
N TRP A 153 6.13 23.24 -22.52
CA TRP A 153 7.30 23.31 -23.40
C TRP A 153 7.29 22.20 -24.46
N LYS A 154 6.12 21.73 -24.87
CA LYS A 154 5.96 20.64 -25.83
C LYS A 154 6.73 20.85 -27.15
N ASP A 155 6.72 22.08 -27.65
CA ASP A 155 7.37 22.46 -28.91
C ASP A 155 8.85 22.85 -28.73
N ASP A 156 9.36 22.87 -27.50
CA ASP A 156 10.77 23.13 -27.22
C ASP A 156 11.61 21.90 -27.60
N PRO A 157 12.68 22.07 -28.41
CA PRO A 157 13.49 20.95 -28.89
C PRO A 157 14.21 20.18 -27.77
N ASP A 158 14.43 20.78 -26.60
CA ASP A 158 15.14 20.17 -25.48
C ASP A 158 14.22 19.42 -24.51
N THR A 159 12.89 19.60 -24.63
CA THR A 159 11.90 18.93 -23.76
C THR A 159 11.89 17.42 -23.94
N LEU A 160 11.76 16.92 -25.18
CA LEU A 160 11.73 15.49 -25.43
C LEU A 160 13.05 14.80 -25.01
N PRO A 161 14.25 15.35 -25.33
CA PRO A 161 15.52 14.85 -24.77
C PRO A 161 15.55 14.81 -23.24
N PHE A 162 15.05 15.86 -22.58
CA PHE A 162 14.98 15.92 -21.12
C PHE A 162 14.06 14.82 -20.55
N LEU A 163 12.84 14.67 -21.07
CA LEU A 163 11.93 13.61 -20.63
C LEU A 163 12.51 12.21 -20.90
N LYS A 164 13.19 12.00 -22.05
CA LYS A 164 13.87 10.73 -22.37
C LYS A 164 15.00 10.43 -21.37
N GLN A 165 15.64 11.44 -20.81
CA GLN A 165 16.64 11.27 -19.75
C GLN A 165 15.98 10.88 -18.43
N LEU A 166 14.93 11.58 -18.02
CA LEU A 166 14.15 11.26 -16.82
C LEU A 166 13.64 9.83 -16.85
N ALA A 167 12.97 9.43 -17.95
CA ALA A 167 12.39 8.09 -18.11
C ALA A 167 13.41 6.93 -18.13
N ARG A 168 14.72 7.20 -18.23
CA ARG A 168 15.77 6.17 -18.28
C ARG A 168 16.63 6.10 -17.03
N HIS A 169 16.88 7.23 -16.39
CA HIS A 169 17.98 7.36 -15.44
C HIS A 169 17.63 8.17 -14.19
N ASP A 170 16.38 8.64 -14.05
CA ASP A 170 16.01 9.34 -12.81
C ASP A 170 16.09 8.38 -11.60
N ASN A 171 16.43 8.89 -10.43
CA ASN A 171 16.47 8.05 -9.23
C ASN A 171 15.10 7.92 -8.57
N ASP A 172 14.17 8.83 -8.85
CA ASP A 172 12.80 8.77 -8.37
C ASP A 172 11.91 8.06 -9.39
N LEU A 173 11.31 6.96 -8.95
CA LEU A 173 10.46 6.14 -9.79
C LEU A 173 9.24 6.93 -10.30
N VAL A 174 8.65 7.81 -9.49
CA VAL A 174 7.48 8.60 -9.89
C VAL A 174 7.82 9.47 -11.09
N VAL A 175 8.98 10.11 -11.07
CA VAL A 175 9.49 10.95 -12.16
C VAL A 175 9.73 10.12 -13.42
N GLN A 176 10.34 8.94 -13.30
CA GLN A 176 10.53 8.04 -14.43
C GLN A 176 9.20 7.66 -15.10
N LEU A 177 8.23 7.20 -14.29
CA LEU A 177 6.94 6.73 -14.77
C LEU A 177 6.13 7.86 -15.42
N GLU A 178 6.12 9.05 -14.81
CA GLU A 178 5.41 10.19 -15.38
C GLU A 178 6.06 10.68 -16.67
N ALA A 179 7.39 10.78 -16.72
CA ALA A 179 8.10 11.13 -17.95
C ALA A 179 7.76 10.13 -19.07
N LEU A 180 7.69 8.84 -18.76
CA LEU A 180 7.31 7.81 -19.72
C LEU A 180 5.87 7.98 -20.23
N ARG A 181 4.91 8.28 -19.34
CA ARG A 181 3.52 8.58 -19.71
C ARG A 181 3.42 9.82 -20.60
N GLN A 182 4.14 10.88 -20.24
CA GLN A 182 4.17 12.11 -21.02
C GLN A 182 4.77 11.90 -22.42
N ILE A 183 5.86 11.12 -22.54
CA ILE A 183 6.44 10.78 -23.84
C ILE A 183 5.45 9.97 -24.68
N ALA A 184 4.86 8.91 -24.11
CA ALA A 184 3.98 8.00 -24.84
C ALA A 184 2.72 8.70 -25.39
N THR A 185 2.18 9.66 -24.63
CA THR A 185 0.98 10.41 -25.01
C THR A 185 1.29 11.66 -25.85
N GLY A 186 2.32 12.41 -25.46
CA GLY A 186 2.69 13.69 -26.04
C GLY A 186 3.46 13.58 -27.35
N TRP A 187 4.31 12.56 -27.50
CA TRP A 187 5.20 12.34 -28.63
C TRP A 187 4.98 10.98 -29.30
N LYS A 188 3.72 10.55 -29.37
CA LYS A 188 3.33 9.26 -29.97
C LYS A 188 3.83 9.06 -31.40
N ASP A 189 3.87 10.13 -32.20
CA ASP A 189 4.30 10.11 -33.61
C ASP A 189 5.82 10.32 -33.78
N ASP A 190 6.57 10.59 -32.70
CA ASP A 190 8.02 10.68 -32.74
C ASP A 190 8.63 9.29 -33.02
N PRO A 191 9.56 9.17 -34.00
CA PRO A 191 10.08 7.87 -34.43
C PRO A 191 10.85 7.13 -33.33
N ASP A 192 11.32 7.81 -32.27
CA ASP A 192 12.08 7.19 -31.19
C ASP A 192 11.21 6.76 -30.00
N THR A 193 9.94 7.21 -29.92
CA THR A 193 9.05 6.89 -28.78
C THR A 193 8.78 5.39 -28.69
N LEU A 194 8.41 4.76 -29.80
CA LEU A 194 8.15 3.32 -29.82
C LEU A 194 9.43 2.48 -29.54
N PRO A 195 10.60 2.78 -30.15
CA PRO A 195 11.87 2.17 -29.78
C PRO A 195 12.23 2.32 -28.29
N LEU A 196 12.01 3.50 -27.71
CA LEU A 196 12.23 3.74 -26.28
C LEU A 196 11.36 2.82 -25.41
N LEU A 197 10.05 2.77 -25.68
CA LEU A 197 9.14 1.90 -24.93
C LEU A 197 9.54 0.43 -25.04
N LYS A 198 9.87 -0.05 -26.25
CA LYS A 198 10.36 -1.43 -26.46
C LYS A 198 11.67 -1.72 -25.71
N GLN A 199 12.54 -0.73 -25.54
CA GLN A 199 13.74 -0.85 -24.72
C GLN A 199 13.39 -0.97 -23.24
N LEU A 200 12.50 -0.11 -22.73
CA LEU A 200 12.14 -0.02 -21.32
C LEU A 200 11.30 -1.20 -20.80
N VAL A 201 10.64 -1.95 -21.69
CA VAL A 201 10.06 -3.27 -21.38
C VAL A 201 11.12 -4.25 -20.80
N ARG A 202 12.41 -4.02 -21.07
CA ARG A 202 13.54 -4.80 -20.54
C ARG A 202 14.37 -4.03 -19.51
N SER A 203 13.80 -3.00 -18.87
CA SER A 203 14.45 -2.31 -17.75
C SER A 203 14.73 -3.30 -16.61
N ASP A 204 15.72 -3.04 -15.76
CA ASP A 204 15.94 -3.84 -14.54
C ASP A 204 14.87 -3.52 -13.46
N ASP A 205 14.20 -2.37 -13.59
CA ASP A 205 13.14 -1.93 -12.68
C ASP A 205 11.76 -2.43 -13.12
N ILE A 206 11.07 -3.14 -12.21
CA ILE A 206 9.78 -3.78 -12.49
C ILE A 206 8.68 -2.77 -12.84
N ASP A 207 8.63 -1.63 -12.18
CA ASP A 207 7.57 -0.65 -12.34
C ASP A 207 7.73 0.10 -13.68
N VAL A 208 8.98 0.38 -14.07
CA VAL A 208 9.30 0.92 -15.40
C VAL A 208 8.93 -0.05 -16.51
N GLN A 209 9.21 -1.35 -16.33
CA GLN A 209 8.80 -2.38 -17.29
C GLN A 209 7.28 -2.40 -17.46
N LEU A 210 6.53 -2.43 -16.34
CA LEU A 210 5.08 -2.48 -16.32
C LEU A 210 4.46 -1.25 -17.01
N GLU A 211 4.98 -0.06 -16.72
CA GLU A 211 4.50 1.17 -17.35
C GLU A 211 4.79 1.19 -18.85
N ALA A 212 5.99 0.77 -19.28
CA ALA A 212 6.30 0.65 -20.70
C ALA A 212 5.33 -0.33 -21.41
N VAL A 213 5.03 -1.47 -20.79
CA VAL A 213 4.05 -2.46 -21.28
C VAL A 213 2.65 -1.85 -21.41
N ARG A 214 2.17 -1.11 -20.39
CA ARG A 214 0.86 -0.42 -20.43
C ARG A 214 0.80 0.62 -21.54
N GLN A 215 1.83 1.46 -21.66
CA GLN A 215 1.87 2.51 -22.68
C GLN A 215 1.91 1.92 -24.10
N LEU A 216 2.60 0.80 -24.32
CA LEU A 216 2.56 0.07 -25.59
C LEU A 216 1.14 -0.44 -25.90
N ALA A 217 0.45 -1.02 -24.91
CA ALA A 217 -0.92 -1.50 -25.08
C ALA A 217 -1.92 -0.36 -25.33
N ILE A 218 -1.76 0.79 -24.68
CA ILE A 218 -2.63 1.96 -24.88
C ILE A 218 -2.37 2.61 -26.25
N GLY A 219 -1.11 2.90 -26.55
CA GLY A 219 -0.74 3.70 -27.72
C GLY A 219 -0.65 2.91 -29.02
N TRP A 220 -0.22 1.64 -28.97
CA TRP A 220 0.20 0.89 -30.16
C TRP A 220 -0.50 -0.48 -30.33
N LYS A 221 -1.62 -0.75 -29.64
CA LYS A 221 -2.34 -2.04 -29.76
C LYS A 221 -2.71 -2.49 -31.17
N HIS A 222 -2.86 -1.55 -32.10
CA HIS A 222 -3.20 -1.84 -33.50
C HIS A 222 -2.02 -2.41 -34.30
N GLN A 223 -0.80 -2.31 -33.78
CA GLN A 223 0.39 -2.87 -34.43
C GLN A 223 0.56 -4.34 -34.02
N PRO A 224 0.55 -5.30 -34.97
CA PRO A 224 0.65 -6.73 -34.68
C PRO A 224 1.90 -7.13 -33.89
N GLU A 225 3.01 -6.42 -34.12
CA GLU A 225 4.27 -6.61 -33.40
C GLU A 225 4.17 -6.36 -31.89
N ILE A 226 3.21 -5.55 -31.42
CA ILE A 226 2.99 -5.33 -29.99
C ILE A 226 2.33 -6.54 -29.35
N PHE A 227 1.36 -7.16 -30.03
CA PHE A 227 0.77 -8.41 -29.57
C PHE A 227 1.83 -9.52 -29.46
N GLU A 228 2.70 -9.66 -30.47
CA GLU A 228 3.79 -10.65 -30.42
C GLU A 228 4.83 -10.33 -29.33
N LEU A 229 5.15 -9.05 -29.11
CA LEU A 229 6.02 -8.64 -28.00
C LEU A 229 5.40 -9.06 -26.67
N LEU A 230 4.16 -8.66 -26.39
CA LEU A 230 3.46 -9.01 -25.14
C LEU A 230 3.36 -10.53 -24.95
N LYS A 231 3.02 -11.27 -26.00
CA LYS A 231 3.01 -12.73 -25.97
C LYS A 231 4.37 -13.32 -25.56
N GLN A 232 5.48 -12.79 -26.08
CA GLN A 232 6.82 -13.21 -25.68
C GLN A 232 7.09 -12.89 -24.21
N LEU A 233 6.73 -11.69 -23.74
CA LEU A 233 6.93 -11.29 -22.34
C LEU A 233 6.21 -12.24 -21.38
N ALA A 234 4.96 -12.57 -21.68
CA ALA A 234 4.19 -13.50 -20.87
C ALA A 234 4.76 -14.93 -20.85
N GLN A 235 5.57 -15.33 -21.83
CA GLN A 235 6.18 -16.66 -21.92
C GLN A 235 7.61 -16.73 -21.34
N SER A 236 8.38 -15.66 -21.43
CA SER A 236 9.83 -15.70 -21.18
C SER A 236 10.29 -15.04 -19.88
N TYR A 237 9.40 -14.34 -19.18
CA TYR A 237 9.79 -13.61 -17.96
C TYR A 237 9.61 -14.46 -16.72
N ASP A 238 10.58 -14.38 -15.80
CA ASP A 238 10.50 -15.06 -14.51
C ASP A 238 9.53 -14.35 -13.53
N SER A 239 9.32 -13.04 -13.70
CA SER A 239 8.50 -12.23 -12.78
C SER A 239 7.00 -12.41 -13.01
N TYR A 240 6.31 -12.96 -12.01
CA TYR A 240 4.85 -13.12 -12.02
C TYR A 240 4.10 -11.80 -12.23
N ASP A 241 4.54 -10.68 -11.64
CA ASP A 241 3.84 -9.39 -11.74
C ASP A 241 3.77 -8.87 -13.19
N VAL A 242 4.86 -9.00 -13.95
CA VAL A 242 4.88 -8.63 -15.38
C VAL A 242 3.95 -9.53 -16.18
N ARG A 243 4.05 -10.85 -15.96
CA ARG A 243 3.22 -11.82 -16.68
C ARG A 243 1.73 -11.56 -16.42
N ARG A 244 1.35 -11.31 -15.16
CA ARG A 244 -0.01 -10.96 -14.74
C ARG A 244 -0.52 -9.73 -15.49
N GLU A 245 0.24 -8.63 -15.48
CA GLU A 245 -0.15 -7.40 -16.19
C GLU A 245 -0.33 -7.64 -17.69
N VAL A 246 0.60 -8.38 -18.31
CA VAL A 246 0.52 -8.71 -19.73
C VAL A 246 -0.72 -9.55 -20.04
N ILE A 247 -1.04 -10.55 -19.23
CA ILE A 247 -2.24 -11.39 -19.40
C ILE A 247 -3.52 -10.54 -19.31
N GLN A 248 -3.58 -9.60 -18.36
CA GLN A 248 -4.70 -8.65 -18.23
C GLN A 248 -4.82 -7.74 -19.45
N LEU A 249 -3.71 -7.19 -19.93
CA LEU A 249 -3.71 -6.33 -21.12
C LEU A 249 -4.11 -7.09 -22.38
N LEU A 250 -3.63 -8.33 -22.56
CA LEU A 250 -4.06 -9.18 -23.67
C LEU A 250 -5.56 -9.46 -23.60
N ALA A 251 -6.09 -9.80 -22.43
CA ALA A 251 -7.51 -10.08 -22.24
C ALA A 251 -8.42 -8.86 -22.44
N THR A 252 -7.94 -7.65 -22.13
CA THR A 252 -8.73 -6.41 -22.21
C THR A 252 -8.55 -5.69 -23.55
N ALA A 253 -7.30 -5.43 -23.97
CA ALA A 253 -6.99 -4.64 -25.17
C ALA A 253 -7.01 -5.48 -26.46
N TRP A 254 -6.84 -6.81 -26.38
CA TRP A 254 -6.89 -7.73 -27.51
C TRP A 254 -8.01 -8.78 -27.39
N LYS A 255 -9.08 -8.49 -26.65
CA LYS A 255 -10.28 -9.36 -26.55
C LYS A 255 -10.84 -9.77 -27.92
N ASP A 256 -10.87 -8.83 -28.86
CA ASP A 256 -11.43 -9.04 -30.20
C ASP A 256 -10.44 -9.69 -31.18
N ASN A 257 -9.17 -9.87 -30.78
CA ASN A 257 -8.22 -10.63 -31.58
C ASN A 257 -8.54 -12.13 -31.46
N PRO A 258 -8.84 -12.84 -32.57
CA PRO A 258 -9.25 -14.25 -32.53
C PRO A 258 -8.19 -15.18 -31.96
N GLN A 259 -6.92 -14.77 -31.90
CA GLN A 259 -5.83 -15.58 -31.34
C GLN A 259 -5.72 -15.49 -29.82
N THR A 260 -6.26 -14.45 -29.19
CA THR A 260 -6.04 -14.20 -27.75
C THR A 260 -6.66 -15.29 -26.88
N PHE A 261 -7.90 -15.70 -27.17
CA PHE A 261 -8.57 -16.74 -26.40
C PHE A 261 -7.82 -18.08 -26.44
N GLU A 262 -7.41 -18.52 -27.63
CA GLU A 262 -6.65 -19.76 -27.80
C GLU A 262 -5.25 -19.70 -27.17
N LEU A 263 -4.59 -18.54 -27.25
CA LEU A 263 -3.29 -18.32 -26.59
C LEU A 263 -3.41 -18.44 -25.07
N LEU A 264 -4.40 -17.76 -24.48
CA LEU A 264 -4.65 -17.84 -23.05
C LEU A 264 -5.02 -19.27 -22.63
N LYS A 265 -5.90 -19.94 -23.38
CA LYS A 265 -6.23 -21.34 -23.10
C LYS A 265 -4.97 -22.24 -23.06
N GLN A 266 -4.07 -22.09 -24.03
CA GLN A 266 -2.81 -22.84 -24.07
C GLN A 266 -1.95 -22.57 -22.83
N TRP A 267 -1.92 -21.35 -22.30
CA TRP A 267 -1.15 -21.03 -21.10
C TRP A 267 -1.70 -21.67 -19.82
N VAL A 268 -3.00 -21.92 -19.71
CA VAL A 268 -3.50 -22.73 -18.59
C VAL A 268 -2.90 -24.14 -18.65
N GLU A 269 -2.81 -24.72 -19.85
CA GLU A 269 -2.35 -26.10 -20.04
C GLU A 269 -0.82 -26.27 -20.01
N SER A 270 -0.06 -25.26 -20.44
CA SER A 270 1.40 -25.39 -20.66
C SER A 270 2.26 -24.70 -19.62
N ASP A 271 1.72 -23.75 -18.85
CA ASP A 271 2.54 -23.00 -17.90
C ASP A 271 2.83 -23.82 -16.64
N GLU A 272 4.00 -23.62 -16.03
CA GLU A 272 4.35 -24.31 -14.79
C GLU A 272 3.98 -23.51 -13.53
N ASN A 273 3.66 -22.22 -13.67
CA ASN A 273 3.33 -21.37 -12.53
C ASN A 273 1.80 -21.29 -12.32
N TRP A 274 1.32 -21.88 -11.23
CA TRP A 274 -0.09 -21.87 -10.83
C TRP A 274 -0.69 -20.46 -10.68
N GLU A 275 0.09 -19.46 -10.28
CA GLU A 275 -0.38 -18.07 -10.19
C GLU A 275 -0.72 -17.51 -11.58
N VAL A 276 0.08 -17.87 -12.59
CA VAL A 276 -0.16 -17.48 -13.98
C VAL A 276 -1.37 -18.22 -14.52
N GLN A 277 -1.42 -19.54 -14.36
CA GLN A 277 -2.57 -20.34 -14.81
C GLN A 277 -3.89 -19.80 -14.21
N THR A 278 -3.93 -19.52 -12.91
CA THR A 278 -5.13 -18.99 -12.24
C THR A 278 -5.50 -17.58 -12.69
N GLU A 279 -4.52 -16.70 -12.96
CA GLU A 279 -4.80 -15.40 -13.58
C GLU A 279 -5.41 -15.56 -14.97
N VAL A 280 -4.89 -16.48 -15.77
CA VAL A 280 -5.43 -16.74 -17.11
C VAL A 280 -6.86 -17.27 -17.04
N VAL A 281 -7.16 -18.20 -16.14
CA VAL A 281 -8.53 -18.71 -15.90
C VAL A 281 -9.49 -17.56 -15.57
N ARG A 282 -9.07 -16.66 -14.68
CA ARG A 282 -9.84 -15.47 -14.29
C ARG A 282 -10.08 -14.53 -15.48
N GLN A 283 -9.06 -14.26 -16.28
CA GLN A 283 -9.20 -13.42 -17.47
C GLN A 283 -10.10 -14.07 -18.52
N ILE A 284 -9.99 -15.38 -18.74
CA ILE A 284 -10.87 -16.11 -19.65
C ILE A 284 -12.33 -16.02 -19.20
N ALA A 285 -12.60 -16.29 -17.92
CA ALA A 285 -13.95 -16.24 -17.36
C ALA A 285 -14.59 -14.85 -17.46
N THR A 286 -13.82 -13.79 -17.23
CA THR A 286 -14.32 -12.41 -17.21
C THR A 286 -14.44 -11.81 -18.61
N ALA A 287 -13.37 -11.90 -19.42
CA ALA A 287 -13.36 -11.28 -20.74
C ALA A 287 -14.19 -12.07 -21.77
N TRP A 288 -14.32 -13.40 -21.65
CA TRP A 288 -15.12 -14.23 -22.55
C TRP A 288 -16.33 -14.88 -21.86
N LYS A 289 -16.94 -14.20 -20.88
CA LYS A 289 -18.14 -14.67 -20.20
C LYS A 289 -19.27 -15.10 -21.16
N ASP A 290 -19.50 -14.31 -22.21
CA ASP A 290 -20.56 -14.56 -23.20
C ASP A 290 -20.17 -15.56 -24.30
N ASN A 291 -18.93 -16.05 -24.30
CA ASN A 291 -18.50 -17.09 -25.24
C ASN A 291 -19.09 -18.44 -24.78
N PRO A 292 -19.87 -19.15 -25.62
CA PRO A 292 -20.49 -20.42 -25.26
C PRO A 292 -19.51 -21.51 -24.79
N GLN A 293 -18.24 -21.42 -25.17
CA GLN A 293 -17.22 -22.41 -24.79
C GLN A 293 -16.62 -22.17 -23.40
N THR A 294 -16.69 -20.95 -22.87
CA THR A 294 -16.00 -20.58 -21.63
C THR A 294 -16.48 -21.39 -20.44
N PHE A 295 -17.79 -21.60 -20.31
CA PHE A 295 -18.36 -22.37 -19.22
C PHE A 295 -17.89 -23.84 -19.22
N GLU A 296 -17.96 -24.50 -20.38
CA GLU A 296 -17.52 -25.89 -20.52
C GLU A 296 -16.01 -26.04 -20.28
N LEU A 297 -15.21 -25.04 -20.69
CA LEU A 297 -13.79 -25.02 -20.44
C LEU A 297 -13.46 -24.88 -18.94
N LEU A 298 -14.13 -23.95 -18.24
CA LEU A 298 -13.98 -23.82 -16.79
C LEU A 298 -14.38 -25.13 -16.09
N LYS A 299 -15.48 -25.75 -16.50
CA LYS A 299 -15.93 -27.03 -15.93
C LYS A 299 -14.90 -28.14 -16.14
N GLN A 300 -14.32 -28.24 -17.34
CA GLN A 300 -13.25 -29.17 -17.64
C GLN A 300 -12.04 -28.96 -16.72
N TRP A 301 -11.65 -27.71 -16.46
CA TRP A 301 -10.54 -27.42 -15.54
C TRP A 301 -10.85 -27.81 -14.10
N VAL A 302 -12.09 -27.63 -13.62
CA VAL A 302 -12.47 -28.15 -12.29
C VAL A 302 -12.27 -29.66 -12.20
N GLU A 303 -12.67 -30.40 -13.24
CA GLU A 303 -12.70 -31.87 -13.22
C GLU A 303 -11.34 -32.52 -13.47
N SER A 304 -10.46 -31.88 -14.25
CA SER A 304 -9.30 -32.58 -14.83
C SER A 304 -7.96 -31.84 -14.83
N ASP A 305 -7.92 -30.55 -14.45
CA ASP A 305 -6.65 -29.82 -14.38
C ASP A 305 -5.73 -30.46 -13.34
N GLU A 306 -4.41 -30.50 -13.55
CA GLU A 306 -3.52 -31.14 -12.58
C GLU A 306 -3.35 -30.30 -11.30
N ASP A 307 -3.44 -28.97 -11.40
CA ASP A 307 -3.17 -28.03 -10.31
C ASP A 307 -4.43 -27.68 -9.51
N SER A 308 -4.41 -27.91 -8.19
CA SER A 308 -5.57 -27.70 -7.32
C SER A 308 -5.99 -26.22 -7.23
N TYR A 309 -5.06 -25.27 -7.41
CA TYR A 309 -5.37 -23.85 -7.42
C TYR A 309 -6.11 -23.44 -8.69
N VAL A 310 -5.78 -24.04 -9.84
CA VAL A 310 -6.50 -23.86 -11.10
C VAL A 310 -7.93 -24.38 -10.99
N ARG A 311 -8.10 -25.62 -10.51
CA ARG A 311 -9.44 -26.19 -10.27
C ARG A 311 -10.26 -25.30 -9.35
N ARG A 312 -9.67 -24.85 -8.25
CA ARG A 312 -10.29 -23.95 -7.26
C ARG A 312 -10.70 -22.62 -7.88
N GLU A 313 -9.83 -21.99 -8.68
CA GLU A 313 -10.17 -20.73 -9.35
C GLU A 313 -11.29 -20.93 -10.36
N ALA A 314 -11.31 -22.05 -11.10
CA ALA A 314 -12.39 -22.38 -12.02
C ALA A 314 -13.74 -22.55 -11.30
N VAL A 315 -13.77 -23.23 -10.13
CA VAL A 315 -14.99 -23.30 -9.28
C VAL A 315 -15.47 -21.90 -8.91
N ARG A 316 -14.57 -21.03 -8.46
CA ARG A 316 -14.90 -19.65 -8.08
C ARG A 316 -15.45 -18.85 -9.26
N GLN A 317 -14.82 -18.95 -10.41
CA GLN A 317 -15.26 -18.24 -11.61
C GLN A 317 -16.64 -18.72 -12.08
N ILE A 318 -16.91 -20.03 -12.02
CA ILE A 318 -18.25 -20.57 -12.33
C ILE A 318 -19.29 -20.06 -11.33
N ALA A 319 -19.03 -20.20 -10.03
CA ALA A 319 -19.98 -19.83 -9.00
C ALA A 319 -20.34 -18.33 -9.02
N THR A 320 -19.39 -17.46 -9.35
CA THR A 320 -19.59 -16.01 -9.38
C THR A 320 -20.08 -15.51 -10.74
N GLY A 321 -19.53 -16.02 -11.83
CA GLY A 321 -19.86 -15.61 -13.18
C GLY A 321 -21.20 -16.16 -13.66
N TRP A 322 -21.53 -17.40 -13.33
CA TRP A 322 -22.72 -18.11 -13.79
C TRP A 322 -23.75 -18.32 -12.69
N LYS A 323 -23.68 -17.56 -11.58
CA LYS A 323 -24.54 -17.74 -10.40
C LYS A 323 -26.03 -17.95 -10.71
N ASP A 324 -26.57 -17.19 -11.66
CA ASP A 324 -27.99 -17.18 -12.01
C ASP A 324 -28.39 -18.25 -13.04
N GLU A 325 -27.41 -19.00 -13.57
CA GLU A 325 -27.65 -20.04 -14.56
C GLU A 325 -28.21 -21.32 -13.90
N PRO A 326 -29.21 -21.98 -14.53
CA PRO A 326 -29.78 -23.21 -13.99
C PRO A 326 -28.73 -24.30 -13.81
N GLY A 327 -28.70 -24.92 -12.63
CA GLY A 327 -27.86 -26.08 -12.35
C GLY A 327 -26.48 -25.78 -11.75
N ILE A 328 -26.05 -24.52 -11.62
CA ILE A 328 -24.77 -24.19 -10.95
C ILE A 328 -24.75 -24.66 -9.50
N PHE A 329 -25.88 -24.52 -8.79
CA PHE A 329 -26.01 -25.03 -7.43
C PHE A 329 -25.79 -26.55 -7.34
N GLU A 330 -26.36 -27.31 -8.27
CA GLU A 330 -26.20 -28.76 -8.32
C GLU A 330 -24.78 -29.17 -8.73
N LEU A 331 -24.11 -28.40 -9.59
CA LEU A 331 -22.69 -28.61 -9.88
C LEU A 331 -21.80 -28.35 -8.65
N LEU A 332 -22.05 -27.27 -7.91
CA LEU A 332 -21.31 -27.00 -6.69
C LEU A 332 -21.51 -28.12 -5.65
N LYS A 333 -22.73 -28.66 -5.55
CA LYS A 333 -23.00 -29.85 -4.71
C LYS A 333 -22.23 -31.09 -5.15
N GLN A 334 -21.98 -31.27 -6.44
CA GLN A 334 -21.14 -32.36 -6.93
C GLN A 334 -19.67 -32.13 -6.57
N TRP A 335 -19.14 -30.92 -6.75
CA TRP A 335 -17.73 -30.60 -6.46
C TRP A 335 -17.40 -30.57 -4.97
N VAL A 336 -18.42 -30.40 -4.16
CA VAL A 336 -18.39 -30.66 -2.73
C VAL A 336 -17.97 -32.08 -2.37
N GLU A 337 -18.28 -33.08 -3.21
CA GLU A 337 -17.89 -34.48 -3.03
C GLU A 337 -16.57 -34.82 -3.74
N SER A 338 -15.86 -33.82 -4.27
CA SER A 338 -14.57 -34.01 -4.95
C SER A 338 -13.52 -34.63 -4.03
N ASP A 339 -12.64 -35.47 -4.56
CA ASP A 339 -11.48 -35.98 -3.80
C ASP A 339 -10.45 -34.85 -3.51
N ASP A 340 -10.47 -33.77 -4.31
CA ASP A 340 -9.60 -32.59 -4.14
C ASP A 340 -10.15 -31.63 -3.08
N SER A 341 -9.37 -31.40 -2.01
CA SER A 341 -9.82 -30.59 -0.87
C SER A 341 -9.90 -29.09 -1.16
N ASP A 342 -9.15 -28.56 -2.13
CA ASP A 342 -9.26 -27.16 -2.56
C ASP A 342 -10.56 -26.91 -3.32
N VAL A 343 -10.92 -27.82 -4.22
CA VAL A 343 -12.20 -27.83 -4.93
C VAL A 343 -13.35 -27.95 -3.94
N ARG A 344 -13.32 -28.93 -3.03
CA ARG A 344 -14.34 -29.09 -1.99
C ARG A 344 -14.50 -27.79 -1.20
N ARG A 345 -13.39 -27.27 -0.64
CA ARG A 345 -13.38 -26.06 0.19
C ARG A 345 -13.94 -24.83 -0.53
N GLU A 346 -13.60 -24.62 -1.80
CA GLU A 346 -14.15 -23.48 -2.55
C GLU A 346 -15.63 -23.69 -2.86
N ALA A 347 -16.06 -24.91 -3.24
CA ALA A 347 -17.47 -25.21 -3.45
C ALA A 347 -18.29 -24.97 -2.17
N VAL A 348 -17.79 -25.39 -1.01
CA VAL A 348 -18.35 -25.09 0.33
C VAL A 348 -18.57 -23.58 0.50
N ARG A 349 -17.51 -22.80 0.28
CA ARG A 349 -17.50 -21.34 0.47
C ARG A 349 -18.50 -20.67 -0.47
N GLN A 350 -18.52 -21.08 -1.73
CA GLN A 350 -19.42 -20.51 -2.75
C GLN A 350 -20.88 -20.85 -2.44
N ILE A 351 -21.19 -22.08 -2.06
CA ILE A 351 -22.54 -22.48 -1.63
C ILE A 351 -22.97 -21.67 -0.40
N ALA A 352 -22.14 -21.60 0.63
CA ALA A 352 -22.49 -20.95 1.89
C ALA A 352 -22.77 -19.45 1.73
N THR A 353 -22.04 -18.78 0.83
CA THR A 353 -22.16 -17.34 0.60
C THR A 353 -23.19 -16.99 -0.48
N GLY A 354 -23.29 -17.81 -1.53
CA GLY A 354 -24.14 -17.55 -2.69
C GLY A 354 -25.55 -18.11 -2.61
N TRP A 355 -25.74 -19.21 -1.87
CA TRP A 355 -26.96 -20.03 -1.80
C TRP A 355 -27.39 -20.32 -0.36
N LYS A 356 -27.18 -19.34 0.54
CA LYS A 356 -27.56 -19.44 1.96
C LYS A 356 -29.01 -19.89 2.19
N ASP A 357 -29.93 -19.44 1.33
CA ASP A 357 -31.37 -19.69 1.49
C ASP A 357 -31.81 -21.05 0.91
N GLU A 358 -30.91 -21.78 0.25
CA GLU A 358 -31.22 -23.11 -0.28
C GLU A 358 -31.37 -24.15 0.84
N PRO A 359 -32.38 -25.03 0.77
CA PRO A 359 -32.61 -26.02 1.80
C PRO A 359 -31.49 -27.06 1.84
N GLY A 360 -31.11 -27.45 3.07
CA GLY A 360 -30.13 -28.52 3.31
C GLY A 360 -28.66 -28.08 3.35
N ILE A 361 -28.34 -26.82 3.06
CA ILE A 361 -26.95 -26.31 3.15
C ILE A 361 -26.41 -26.37 4.57
N PHE A 362 -27.26 -26.10 5.56
CA PHE A 362 -26.88 -26.22 6.95
C PHE A 362 -26.43 -27.64 7.33
N GLU A 363 -27.20 -28.67 6.93
CA GLU A 363 -26.87 -30.08 7.23
C GLU A 363 -25.59 -30.52 6.53
N LEU A 364 -25.39 -30.05 5.30
CA LEU A 364 -24.19 -30.31 4.50
C LEU A 364 -22.94 -29.70 5.14
N LEU A 365 -22.99 -28.42 5.56
CA LEU A 365 -21.90 -27.79 6.29
C LEU A 365 -21.62 -28.51 7.61
N LYS A 366 -22.67 -28.93 8.33
CA LYS A 366 -22.56 -29.62 9.61
C LYS A 366 -21.81 -30.94 9.45
N GLN A 367 -22.17 -31.72 8.43
CA GLN A 367 -21.48 -32.97 8.10
C GLN A 367 -19.97 -32.77 7.91
N TRP A 368 -19.53 -31.68 7.26
CA TRP A 368 -18.09 -31.44 7.10
C TRP A 368 -17.40 -31.00 8.36
N VAL A 369 -18.03 -30.17 9.20
CA VAL A 369 -17.47 -29.86 10.51
C VAL A 369 -17.22 -31.16 11.30
N GLU A 370 -18.12 -32.13 11.19
CA GLU A 370 -18.05 -33.40 11.95
C GLU A 370 -17.13 -34.45 11.31
N SER A 371 -16.94 -34.47 9.99
CA SER A 371 -16.41 -35.67 9.31
C SER A 371 -15.56 -35.45 8.05
N ASP A 372 -15.30 -34.22 7.58
CA ASP A 372 -14.37 -34.07 6.44
C ASP A 372 -12.94 -34.42 6.89
N GLU A 373 -12.22 -35.16 6.06
CA GLU A 373 -10.84 -35.59 6.36
C GLU A 373 -9.85 -34.40 6.34
N ASP A 374 -10.14 -33.35 5.56
CA ASP A 374 -9.27 -32.19 5.39
C ASP A 374 -9.60 -31.08 6.41
N SER A 375 -8.61 -30.75 7.25
CA SER A 375 -8.76 -29.73 8.29
C SER A 375 -9.07 -28.32 7.77
N TYR A 376 -8.66 -27.97 6.54
CA TYR A 376 -9.00 -26.67 5.94
C TYR A 376 -10.46 -26.63 5.48
N VAL A 377 -11.02 -27.75 5.02
CA VAL A 377 -12.46 -27.86 4.74
C VAL A 377 -13.26 -27.74 6.03
N ARG A 378 -12.89 -28.49 7.08
CA ARG A 378 -13.54 -28.40 8.40
C ARG A 378 -13.50 -26.99 8.97
N ARG A 379 -12.34 -26.33 8.91
CA ARG A 379 -12.16 -24.93 9.35
C ARG A 379 -13.06 -23.97 8.56
N GLU A 380 -13.14 -24.11 7.24
CA GLU A 380 -14.01 -23.28 6.41
C GLU A 380 -15.48 -23.52 6.78
N ALA A 381 -15.90 -24.77 6.94
CA ALA A 381 -17.26 -25.12 7.36
C ALA A 381 -17.61 -24.52 8.74
N VAL A 382 -16.70 -24.58 9.71
CA VAL A 382 -16.84 -23.92 11.03
C VAL A 382 -17.09 -22.42 10.86
N ARG A 383 -16.30 -21.74 10.03
CA ARG A 383 -16.46 -20.31 9.76
C ARG A 383 -17.80 -19.98 9.09
N GLN A 384 -18.17 -20.75 8.08
CA GLN A 384 -19.40 -20.51 7.31
C GLN A 384 -20.65 -20.74 8.16
N ILE A 385 -20.71 -21.82 8.95
CA ILE A 385 -21.82 -22.06 9.88
C ILE A 385 -21.92 -20.94 10.90
N ALA A 386 -20.80 -20.56 11.52
CA ALA A 386 -20.80 -19.58 12.59
C ALA A 386 -21.30 -18.19 12.13
N THR A 387 -20.97 -17.81 10.90
CA THR A 387 -21.31 -16.51 10.32
C THR A 387 -22.68 -16.50 9.64
N GLY A 388 -22.99 -17.53 8.87
CA GLY A 388 -24.21 -17.59 8.03
C GLY A 388 -25.45 -18.08 8.77
N TRP A 389 -25.28 -18.98 9.75
CA TRP A 389 -26.37 -19.71 10.40
C TRP A 389 -26.44 -19.51 11.90
N LYS A 390 -25.79 -18.50 12.48
CA LYS A 390 -25.71 -18.24 13.93
C LYS A 390 -26.97 -18.52 14.79
N ASN A 391 -28.18 -18.33 14.24
CA ASN A 391 -29.46 -18.52 14.92
C ASN A 391 -30.03 -19.95 14.84
N GLU A 392 -29.42 -20.86 14.07
CA GLU A 392 -29.85 -22.25 13.99
C GLU A 392 -29.52 -23.01 15.28
N SER A 393 -30.43 -23.90 15.67
CA SER A 393 -30.25 -24.71 16.87
C SER A 393 -29.10 -25.70 16.72
N GLY A 394 -28.30 -25.86 17.78
CA GLY A 394 -27.25 -26.88 17.84
C GLY A 394 -25.87 -26.44 17.33
N ILE A 395 -25.75 -25.28 16.66
CA ILE A 395 -24.44 -24.76 16.20
C ILE A 395 -23.48 -24.57 17.35
N LEU A 396 -23.93 -23.95 18.44
CA LEU A 396 -23.05 -23.69 19.56
C LEU A 396 -22.45 -24.99 20.12
N GLU A 397 -23.25 -26.06 20.18
CA GLU A 397 -22.77 -27.34 20.66
C GLU A 397 -21.80 -27.98 19.67
N LEU A 398 -22.08 -27.90 18.37
CA LEU A 398 -21.17 -28.33 17.32
C LEU A 398 -19.81 -27.61 17.42
N LEU A 399 -19.82 -26.28 17.56
CA LEU A 399 -18.59 -25.49 17.70
C LEU A 399 -17.85 -25.84 18.99
N LYS A 400 -18.56 -26.05 20.11
CA LYS A 400 -17.94 -26.49 21.37
C LYS A 400 -17.23 -27.84 21.20
N GLN A 401 -17.85 -28.77 20.47
CA GLN A 401 -17.22 -30.04 20.13
C GLN A 401 -15.99 -29.83 19.26
N SER A 402 -16.03 -28.94 18.26
CA SER A 402 -14.86 -28.59 17.45
C SER A 402 -13.72 -27.99 18.29
N VAL A 403 -14.01 -27.20 19.32
CA VAL A 403 -12.98 -26.67 20.25
C VAL A 403 -12.30 -27.79 21.04
N VAL A 404 -13.05 -28.79 21.49
CA VAL A 404 -12.55 -29.81 22.43
C VAL A 404 -11.97 -31.03 21.72
N SER A 405 -12.48 -31.38 20.54
CA SER A 405 -12.30 -32.72 19.95
C SER A 405 -11.76 -32.72 18.53
N ASP A 406 -11.68 -31.59 17.82
CA ASP A 406 -11.05 -31.61 16.50
C ASP A 406 -9.56 -31.90 16.63
N GLU A 407 -9.07 -32.86 15.85
CA GLU A 407 -7.66 -33.27 15.83
C GLU A 407 -6.71 -32.14 15.42
N HIS A 408 -7.18 -31.20 14.59
CA HIS A 408 -6.32 -30.21 13.96
C HIS A 408 -6.44 -28.84 14.66
N PRO A 409 -5.32 -28.24 15.09
CA PRO A 409 -5.35 -27.02 15.89
C PRO A 409 -5.92 -25.81 15.16
N ILE A 410 -5.84 -25.77 13.83
CA ILE A 410 -6.43 -24.68 13.04
C ILE A 410 -7.96 -24.67 13.16
N VAL A 411 -8.61 -25.83 13.21
CA VAL A 411 -10.08 -25.92 13.37
C VAL A 411 -10.46 -25.53 14.79
N ARG A 412 -9.76 -26.06 15.80
CA ARG A 412 -9.97 -25.69 17.21
C ARG A 412 -9.82 -24.18 17.43
N SER A 413 -8.77 -23.57 16.88
CA SER A 413 -8.52 -22.13 16.96
C SER A 413 -9.61 -21.30 16.26
N GLU A 414 -10.05 -21.71 15.07
CA GLU A 414 -11.17 -21.05 14.39
C GLU A 414 -12.46 -21.18 15.21
N ALA A 415 -12.76 -22.35 15.77
CA ALA A 415 -13.92 -22.55 16.62
C ALA A 415 -13.87 -21.69 17.90
N VAL A 416 -12.71 -21.57 18.55
CA VAL A 416 -12.50 -20.65 19.69
C VAL A 416 -12.85 -19.22 19.29
N ARG A 417 -12.34 -18.74 18.15
CA ARG A 417 -12.62 -17.39 17.64
C ARG A 417 -14.10 -17.18 17.35
N GLN A 418 -14.74 -18.12 16.66
CA GLN A 418 -16.14 -18.02 16.26
C GLN A 418 -17.08 -18.04 17.49
N ILE A 419 -16.83 -18.91 18.46
CA ILE A 419 -17.61 -18.95 19.70
C ILE A 419 -17.42 -17.65 20.49
N ALA A 420 -16.19 -17.16 20.62
CA ALA A 420 -15.90 -15.94 21.39
C ALA A 420 -16.61 -14.70 20.83
N THR A 421 -16.65 -14.59 19.51
CA THR A 421 -17.26 -13.45 18.82
C THR A 421 -18.78 -13.60 18.70
N GLY A 422 -19.27 -14.80 18.40
CA GLY A 422 -20.68 -15.06 18.16
C GLY A 422 -21.51 -15.28 19.44
N TRP A 423 -20.95 -15.97 20.44
CA TRP A 423 -21.69 -16.51 21.59
C TRP A 423 -21.06 -16.11 22.93
N LYS A 424 -20.38 -14.96 22.98
CA LYS A 424 -19.75 -14.41 24.17
C LYS A 424 -20.60 -14.46 25.45
N ASN A 425 -21.90 -14.20 25.31
CA ASN A 425 -22.83 -14.10 26.45
C ASN A 425 -23.47 -15.43 26.84
N GLU A 426 -23.16 -16.51 26.12
CA GLU A 426 -23.67 -17.84 26.44
C GLU A 426 -22.95 -18.45 27.64
N SER A 427 -23.69 -19.18 28.45
CA SER A 427 -23.14 -19.80 29.66
C SER A 427 -22.08 -20.85 29.30
N GLY A 428 -20.96 -20.82 30.03
CA GLY A 428 -19.88 -21.80 29.92
C GLY A 428 -18.84 -21.51 28.82
N ILE A 429 -19.03 -20.48 27.99
CA ILE A 429 -18.06 -20.14 26.93
C ILE A 429 -16.73 -19.68 27.52
N LEU A 430 -16.78 -18.81 28.53
CA LEU A 430 -15.57 -18.36 29.19
C LEU A 430 -14.78 -19.53 29.81
N GLU A 431 -15.47 -20.47 30.47
CA GLU A 431 -14.81 -21.63 31.08
C GLU A 431 -14.22 -22.58 30.04
N LEU A 432 -14.90 -22.77 28.89
CA LEU A 432 -14.35 -23.51 27.76
C LEU A 432 -13.06 -22.86 27.25
N LEU A 433 -13.06 -21.54 27.04
CA LEU A 433 -11.87 -20.83 26.59
C LEU A 433 -10.75 -20.86 27.63
N LYS A 434 -11.06 -20.76 28.93
CA LYS A 434 -10.06 -20.92 30.00
C LYS A 434 -9.41 -22.31 29.94
N GLN A 435 -10.19 -23.35 29.69
CA GLN A 435 -9.66 -24.71 29.50
C GLN A 435 -8.75 -24.76 28.25
N SER A 436 -9.14 -24.12 27.14
CA SER A 436 -8.27 -24.02 25.95
C SER A 436 -6.94 -23.32 26.25
N VAL A 437 -6.92 -22.27 27.08
CA VAL A 437 -5.67 -21.60 27.49
C VAL A 437 -4.76 -22.54 28.29
N VAL A 438 -5.31 -23.36 29.18
CA VAL A 438 -4.51 -24.15 30.13
C VAL A 438 -4.14 -25.54 29.60
N SER A 439 -4.96 -26.11 28.73
CA SER A 439 -4.91 -27.54 28.42
C SER A 439 -4.82 -27.89 26.94
N ASP A 440 -5.01 -26.95 26.00
CA ASP A 440 -4.81 -27.28 24.59
C ASP A 440 -3.33 -27.55 24.32
N GLU A 441 -3.05 -28.68 23.66
CA GLU A 441 -1.70 -29.11 23.31
C GLU A 441 -0.99 -28.11 22.38
N HIS A 442 -1.74 -27.37 21.54
CA HIS A 442 -1.17 -26.58 20.47
C HIS A 442 -1.14 -25.08 20.83
N PRO A 443 0.01 -24.41 20.71
CA PRO A 443 0.18 -23.02 21.15
C PRO A 443 -0.69 -22.02 20.39
N ILE A 444 -1.02 -22.29 19.11
CA ILE A 444 -1.91 -21.42 18.33
C ILE A 444 -3.32 -21.36 18.96
N VAL A 445 -3.84 -22.48 19.49
CA VAL A 445 -5.17 -22.49 20.11
C VAL A 445 -5.12 -21.77 21.46
N ARG A 446 -4.09 -22.04 22.27
CA ARG A 446 -3.86 -21.33 23.54
C ARG A 446 -3.74 -19.82 23.35
N SER A 447 -2.94 -19.39 22.37
CA SER A 447 -2.74 -17.97 22.02
C SER A 447 -4.04 -17.32 21.53
N GLU A 448 -4.80 -17.98 20.65
CA GLU A 448 -6.10 -17.46 20.22
C GLU A 448 -7.08 -17.36 21.40
N ALA A 449 -7.11 -18.35 22.29
CA ALA A 449 -7.94 -18.31 23.49
C ALA A 449 -7.53 -17.16 24.43
N VAL A 450 -6.23 -16.93 24.65
CA VAL A 450 -5.72 -15.76 25.40
C VAL A 450 -6.23 -14.45 24.79
N ARG A 451 -6.11 -14.29 23.48
CA ARG A 451 -6.58 -13.10 22.75
C ARG A 451 -8.08 -12.89 22.90
N GLN A 452 -8.87 -13.95 22.70
CA GLN A 452 -10.32 -13.88 22.77
C GLN A 452 -10.82 -13.60 24.19
N ILE A 453 -10.22 -14.22 25.21
CA ILE A 453 -10.53 -13.95 26.61
C ILE A 453 -10.19 -12.50 26.97
N ALA A 454 -9.01 -12.01 26.56
CA ALA A 454 -8.57 -10.67 26.89
C ALA A 454 -9.49 -9.58 26.34
N THR A 455 -9.93 -9.75 25.10
CA THR A 455 -10.79 -8.79 24.40
C THR A 455 -12.26 -8.92 24.81
N GLY A 456 -12.74 -10.15 25.01
CA GLY A 456 -14.12 -10.42 25.38
C GLY A 456 -14.40 -10.21 26.87
N TRP A 457 -13.58 -10.75 27.75
CA TRP A 457 -13.92 -10.91 29.17
C TRP A 457 -12.95 -10.17 30.09
N LYS A 458 -12.38 -9.06 29.61
CA LYS A 458 -11.45 -8.21 30.36
C LYS A 458 -11.85 -7.92 31.81
N ASN A 459 -13.14 -7.68 32.06
CA ASN A 459 -13.66 -7.28 33.37
C ASN A 459 -14.07 -8.47 34.26
N GLU A 460 -13.97 -9.70 33.76
CA GLU A 460 -14.28 -10.89 34.55
C GLU A 460 -13.18 -11.19 35.57
N SER A 461 -13.59 -11.66 36.75
CA SER A 461 -12.66 -11.98 37.82
C SER A 461 -11.73 -13.13 37.42
N GLY A 462 -10.43 -12.98 37.72
CA GLY A 462 -9.42 -14.02 37.51
C GLY A 462 -8.81 -14.06 36.11
N ILE A 463 -9.31 -13.28 35.15
CA ILE A 463 -8.73 -13.24 33.79
C ILE A 463 -7.31 -12.69 33.79
N LEU A 464 -7.06 -11.62 34.52
CA LEU A 464 -5.71 -11.08 34.63
C LEU A 464 -4.72 -12.10 35.20
N GLU A 465 -5.12 -12.84 36.24
CA GLU A 465 -4.25 -13.86 36.85
C GLU A 465 -4.00 -15.04 35.91
N LEU A 466 -4.99 -15.45 35.12
CA LEU A 466 -4.81 -16.44 34.07
C LEU A 466 -3.78 -15.99 33.03
N LEU A 467 -3.89 -14.75 32.53
CA LEU A 467 -2.95 -14.22 31.55
C LEU A 467 -1.54 -14.04 32.16
N LYS A 468 -1.43 -13.64 33.43
CA LYS A 468 -0.14 -13.57 34.14
C LYS A 468 0.52 -14.95 34.20
N GLN A 469 -0.25 -16.00 34.48
CA GLN A 469 0.24 -17.37 34.42
C GLN A 469 0.71 -17.75 33.02
N SER A 470 -0.03 -17.37 31.97
CA SER A 470 0.41 -17.59 30.59
C SER A 470 1.73 -16.88 30.26
N VAL A 471 1.97 -15.66 30.77
CA VAL A 471 3.26 -14.96 30.60
C VAL A 471 4.42 -15.71 31.25
N VAL A 472 4.21 -16.28 32.45
CA VAL A 472 5.31 -16.84 33.26
C VAL A 472 5.54 -18.33 32.99
N SER A 473 4.51 -19.07 32.59
CA SER A 473 4.52 -20.54 32.64
C SER A 473 4.18 -21.25 31.33
N ASP A 474 3.67 -20.55 30.30
CA ASP A 474 3.45 -21.22 29.02
C ASP A 474 4.79 -21.59 28.37
N GLU A 475 4.91 -22.84 27.94
CA GLU A 475 6.11 -23.37 27.28
C GLU A 475 6.43 -22.65 25.97
N HIS A 476 5.41 -22.14 25.26
CA HIS A 476 5.58 -21.65 23.90
C HIS A 476 5.60 -20.11 23.86
N PRO A 477 6.62 -19.50 23.22
CA PRO A 477 6.81 -18.05 23.21
C PRO A 477 5.65 -17.28 22.56
N ILE A 478 4.98 -17.84 21.54
CA ILE A 478 3.80 -17.20 20.92
C ILE A 478 2.68 -16.93 21.95
N VAL A 479 2.46 -17.84 22.90
CA VAL A 479 1.42 -17.65 23.93
C VAL A 479 1.87 -16.61 24.94
N ARG A 480 3.13 -16.69 25.40
CA ARG A 480 3.71 -15.70 26.33
C ARG A 480 3.69 -14.29 25.74
N SER A 481 4.12 -14.13 24.49
CA SER A 481 4.13 -12.85 23.76
C SER A 481 2.71 -12.30 23.57
N GLU A 482 1.74 -13.13 23.16
CA GLU A 482 0.34 -12.70 23.08
C GLU A 482 -0.20 -12.28 24.45
N ALA A 483 0.10 -13.02 25.52
CA ALA A 483 -0.31 -12.66 26.87
C ALA A 483 0.32 -11.33 27.34
N VAL A 484 1.60 -11.09 27.06
CA VAL A 484 2.28 -9.80 27.30
C VAL A 484 1.54 -8.67 26.59
N ARG A 485 1.26 -8.83 25.29
CA ARG A 485 0.54 -7.83 24.49
C ARG A 485 -0.86 -7.53 25.04
N GLN A 486 -1.62 -8.58 25.36
CA GLN A 486 -2.98 -8.44 25.87
C GLN A 486 -3.01 -7.80 27.27
N ILE A 487 -2.08 -8.18 28.15
CA ILE A 487 -1.95 -7.56 29.48
C ILE A 487 -1.57 -6.09 29.35
N ALA A 488 -0.61 -5.75 28.49
CA ALA A 488 -0.15 -4.38 28.32
C ALA A 488 -1.25 -3.43 27.84
N THR A 489 -2.05 -3.90 26.88
CA THR A 489 -3.13 -3.12 26.28
C THR A 489 -4.38 -3.08 27.18
N GLY A 490 -4.72 -4.20 27.82
CA GLY A 490 -5.90 -4.32 28.65
C GLY A 490 -5.72 -3.77 30.08
N TRP A 491 -4.63 -4.10 30.76
CA TRP A 491 -4.50 -3.91 32.20
C TRP A 491 -3.32 -3.03 32.57
N LYS A 492 -2.95 -2.09 31.69
CA LYS A 492 -1.86 -1.13 31.89
C LYS A 492 -1.80 -0.47 33.28
N ASN A 493 -2.97 -0.13 33.83
CA ASN A 493 -3.09 0.60 35.09
C ASN A 493 -3.16 -0.33 36.32
N GLU A 494 -3.17 -1.64 36.14
CA GLU A 494 -3.17 -2.59 37.25
C GLU A 494 -1.79 -2.69 37.90
N SER A 495 -1.79 -2.86 39.21
CA SER A 495 -0.55 -2.97 39.97
C SER A 495 0.24 -4.23 39.60
N GLY A 496 1.57 -4.08 39.50
CA GLY A 496 2.50 -5.17 39.20
C GLY A 496 2.63 -5.54 37.73
N ILE A 497 1.83 -4.96 36.81
CA ILE A 497 1.93 -5.25 35.38
C ILE A 497 3.24 -4.78 34.78
N LEU A 498 3.66 -3.56 35.10
CA LEU A 498 4.94 -3.06 34.64
C LEU A 498 6.09 -3.96 35.11
N GLU A 499 6.07 -4.41 36.36
CA GLU A 499 7.13 -5.28 36.90
C GLU A 499 7.16 -6.65 36.21
N LEU A 500 6.00 -7.22 35.91
CA LEU A 500 5.89 -8.46 35.13
C LEU A 500 6.53 -8.29 33.74
N LEU A 501 6.22 -7.22 33.03
CA LEU A 501 6.78 -6.96 31.71
C LEU A 501 8.29 -6.68 31.80
N LYS A 502 8.77 -6.00 32.84
CA LYS A 502 10.21 -5.79 33.08
C LYS A 502 10.93 -7.14 33.23
N GLN A 503 10.33 -8.07 33.97
CA GLN A 503 10.86 -9.43 34.09
C GLN A 503 10.88 -10.15 32.73
N SER A 504 9.83 -10.01 31.91
CA SER A 504 9.83 -10.57 30.55
C SER A 504 10.94 -10.00 29.68
N VAL A 505 11.25 -8.69 29.77
CA VAL A 505 12.38 -8.08 29.03
C VAL A 505 13.73 -8.66 29.45
N VAL A 506 13.94 -8.93 30.73
CA VAL A 506 15.27 -9.31 31.26
C VAL A 506 15.49 -10.82 31.28
N SER A 507 14.43 -11.61 31.43
CA SER A 507 14.54 -13.02 31.83
C SER A 507 13.85 -14.01 30.89
N ASP A 508 13.02 -13.57 29.94
CA ASP A 508 12.44 -14.53 28.98
C ASP A 508 13.53 -15.08 28.06
N GLU A 509 13.57 -16.40 27.92
CA GLU A 509 14.54 -17.10 27.06
C GLU A 509 14.36 -16.77 25.58
N ASN A 510 13.14 -16.42 25.15
CA ASN A 510 12.81 -16.22 23.75
C ASN A 510 12.81 -14.72 23.41
N SER A 511 13.55 -14.37 22.35
CA SER A 511 13.69 -12.99 21.89
C SER A 511 12.37 -12.35 21.47
N ASP A 512 11.39 -13.09 20.93
CA ASP A 512 10.12 -12.51 20.48
C ASP A 512 9.28 -12.02 21.66
N VAL A 513 9.38 -12.69 22.81
CA VAL A 513 8.71 -12.26 24.04
C VAL A 513 9.41 -11.04 24.62
N ARG A 514 10.75 -11.04 24.66
CA ARG A 514 11.53 -9.88 25.11
C ARG A 514 11.25 -8.65 24.24
N LEU A 515 11.25 -8.82 22.93
CA LEU A 515 10.96 -7.79 21.94
C LEU A 515 9.55 -7.22 22.13
N GLU A 516 8.54 -8.08 22.25
CA GLU A 516 7.17 -7.62 22.49
C GLU A 516 7.08 -6.87 23.82
N ALA A 517 7.71 -7.35 24.90
CA ALA A 517 7.73 -6.67 26.19
C ALA A 517 8.43 -5.29 26.12
N VAL A 518 9.55 -5.17 25.39
CA VAL A 518 10.23 -3.90 25.11
C VAL A 518 9.29 -2.93 24.43
N ARG A 519 8.62 -3.37 23.36
CA ARG A 519 7.66 -2.55 22.59
C ARG A 519 6.49 -2.08 23.45
N GLN A 520 5.91 -2.99 24.23
CA GLN A 520 4.77 -2.68 25.10
C GLN A 520 5.15 -1.74 26.26
N ILE A 521 6.32 -1.93 26.87
CA ILE A 521 6.80 -1.04 27.94
C ILE A 521 7.07 0.35 27.40
N ALA A 522 7.77 0.46 26.27
CA ALA A 522 8.16 1.75 25.70
C ALA A 522 6.94 2.60 25.31
N THR A 523 5.91 1.98 24.73
CA THR A 523 4.68 2.65 24.30
C THR A 523 3.73 2.92 25.48
N GLY A 524 3.59 1.96 26.39
CA GLY A 524 2.69 2.05 27.53
C GLY A 524 3.23 2.95 28.65
N TRP A 525 4.47 2.76 29.07
CA TRP A 525 5.00 3.34 30.31
C TRP A 525 6.14 4.33 30.05
N LYS A 526 6.12 5.02 28.90
CA LYS A 526 7.15 5.99 28.49
C LYS A 526 7.57 6.96 29.61
N ASN A 527 6.62 7.44 30.42
CA ASN A 527 6.88 8.45 31.45
C ASN A 527 7.24 7.85 32.82
N GLU A 528 7.27 6.52 32.96
CA GLU A 528 7.66 5.87 34.21
C GLU A 528 9.17 5.90 34.40
N SER A 529 9.59 6.07 35.65
CA SER A 529 11.00 6.07 36.00
C SER A 529 11.67 4.72 35.69
N GLY A 530 12.89 4.78 35.16
CA GLY A 530 13.72 3.60 34.86
C GLY A 530 13.39 2.86 33.58
N ILE A 531 12.37 3.27 32.79
CA ILE A 531 12.09 2.65 31.49
C ILE A 531 13.20 2.90 30.49
N LEU A 532 13.67 4.15 30.41
CA LEU A 532 14.79 4.50 29.53
C LEU A 532 16.04 3.68 29.87
N GLU A 533 16.36 3.52 31.15
CA GLU A 533 17.52 2.72 31.57
C GLU A 533 17.37 1.23 31.25
N LEU A 534 16.15 0.69 31.34
CA LEU A 534 15.86 -0.67 30.90
C LEU A 534 16.07 -0.83 29.38
N LEU A 535 15.58 0.11 28.57
CA LEU A 535 15.79 0.10 27.12
C LEU A 535 17.28 0.23 26.77
N LYS A 536 18.01 1.12 27.44
CA LYS A 536 19.47 1.25 27.29
C LYS A 536 20.19 -0.06 27.59
N GLN A 537 19.76 -0.79 28.62
CA GLN A 537 20.30 -2.13 28.91
C GLN A 537 19.99 -3.10 27.78
N SER A 538 18.74 -3.20 27.33
CA SER A 538 18.35 -4.08 26.21
C SER A 538 19.17 -3.80 24.95
N VAL A 539 19.41 -2.53 24.63
CA VAL A 539 20.23 -2.10 23.50
C VAL A 539 21.68 -2.57 23.57
N VAL A 540 22.27 -2.67 24.77
CA VAL A 540 23.71 -3.00 24.91
C VAL A 540 23.94 -4.48 25.22
N SER A 541 23.02 -5.12 25.95
CA SER A 541 23.25 -6.47 26.50
C SER A 541 22.40 -7.58 25.89
N ASP A 542 21.33 -7.29 25.15
CA ASP A 542 20.52 -8.37 24.57
C ASP A 542 21.31 -9.10 23.47
N GLU A 543 21.30 -10.42 23.51
CA GLU A 543 21.98 -11.28 22.54
C GLU A 543 21.35 -11.20 21.15
N ASN A 544 20.04 -10.97 21.08
CA ASN A 544 19.28 -10.96 19.83
C ASN A 544 19.25 -9.54 19.24
N SER A 545 19.66 -9.42 17.96
CA SER A 545 19.71 -8.15 17.26
C SER A 545 18.36 -7.46 17.13
N ASP A 546 17.27 -8.21 17.02
CA ASP A 546 15.93 -7.66 16.81
C ASP A 546 15.40 -6.99 18.09
N VAL A 547 15.77 -7.51 19.27
CA VAL A 547 15.48 -6.87 20.56
C VAL A 547 16.27 -5.57 20.71
N ARG A 548 17.59 -5.61 20.39
CA ARG A 548 18.43 -4.39 20.41
C ARG A 548 17.90 -3.34 19.44
N LEU A 549 17.57 -3.74 18.21
CA LEU A 549 16.99 -2.90 17.17
C LEU A 549 15.69 -2.24 17.64
N GLU A 550 14.74 -3.03 18.15
CA GLU A 550 13.46 -2.51 18.65
C GLU A 550 13.70 -1.49 19.77
N ALA A 551 14.60 -1.79 20.72
CA ALA A 551 14.92 -0.87 21.79
C ALA A 551 15.55 0.45 21.27
N VAL A 552 16.41 0.41 20.23
CA VAL A 552 16.91 1.63 19.55
C VAL A 552 15.77 2.42 18.94
N ARG A 553 14.85 1.77 18.20
CA ARG A 553 13.68 2.43 17.59
C ARG A 553 12.80 3.10 18.64
N GLN A 554 12.55 2.42 19.75
CA GLN A 554 11.76 2.96 20.87
C GLN A 554 12.46 4.14 21.56
N ILE A 555 13.79 4.10 21.75
CA ILE A 555 14.55 5.23 22.30
C ILE A 555 14.52 6.42 21.35
N ALA A 556 14.73 6.21 20.05
CA ALA A 556 14.78 7.28 19.06
C ALA A 556 13.43 8.02 18.95
N THR A 557 12.33 7.28 19.01
CA THR A 557 10.97 7.86 18.98
C THR A 557 10.57 8.50 20.31
N GLY A 558 10.95 7.89 21.42
CA GLY A 558 10.48 8.29 22.75
C GLY A 558 11.35 9.32 23.46
N TRP A 559 12.68 9.21 23.36
CA TRP A 559 13.63 9.84 24.27
C TRP A 559 14.79 10.54 23.55
N LYS A 560 14.66 10.86 22.26
CA LYS A 560 15.71 11.57 21.48
C LYS A 560 16.29 12.84 22.13
N ASN A 561 15.55 13.52 23.01
CA ASN A 561 16.03 14.76 23.64
C ASN A 561 16.65 14.54 25.03
N GLU A 562 16.68 13.28 25.52
CA GLU A 562 17.29 12.97 26.81
C GLU A 562 18.82 13.02 26.73
N GLU A 563 19.45 13.37 27.84
CA GLU A 563 20.90 13.43 27.95
C GLU A 563 21.54 12.04 27.74
N GLY A 564 22.63 11.97 26.97
CA GLY A 564 23.38 10.75 26.73
C GLY A 564 22.86 9.87 25.59
N ILE A 565 21.75 10.23 24.92
CA ILE A 565 21.17 9.41 23.83
C ILE A 565 21.99 9.49 22.55
N PHE A 566 22.58 10.65 22.24
CA PHE A 566 23.52 10.77 21.14
C PHE A 566 24.71 9.81 21.34
N GLU A 567 25.35 9.83 22.51
CA GLU A 567 26.50 9.00 22.84
C GLU A 567 26.16 7.51 22.80
N LEU A 568 24.96 7.15 23.25
CA LEU A 568 24.43 5.79 23.14
C LEU A 568 24.32 5.35 21.68
N PHE A 569 23.63 6.11 20.85
CA PHE A 569 23.48 5.80 19.42
C PHE A 569 24.84 5.78 18.71
N TYR A 570 25.74 6.68 19.06
CA TYR A 570 27.08 6.75 18.52
C TYR A 570 27.85 5.45 18.85
N HIS A 571 27.78 5.00 20.10
CA HIS A 571 28.38 3.74 20.51
C HIS A 571 27.78 2.53 19.77
N ILE A 572 26.47 2.49 19.56
CA ILE A 572 25.80 1.38 18.85
C ILE A 572 26.19 1.35 17.39
N ALA A 573 26.10 2.49 16.69
CA ALA A 573 26.52 2.64 15.31
C ALA A 573 27.97 2.18 15.11
N LEU A 574 28.83 2.39 16.11
CA LEU A 574 30.21 1.93 16.08
C LEU A 574 30.39 0.43 16.37
N ASN A 575 29.72 -0.08 17.40
CA ASN A 575 30.15 -1.29 18.11
C ASN A 575 29.12 -2.42 18.20
N ASP A 576 27.87 -2.25 17.74
CA ASP A 576 26.88 -3.34 17.82
C ASP A 576 27.40 -4.59 17.09
N PRO A 577 27.29 -5.80 17.69
CA PRO A 577 27.88 -7.02 17.14
C PRO A 577 27.10 -7.64 15.98
N PHE A 578 26.07 -6.96 15.44
CA PHE A 578 25.23 -7.46 14.35
C PHE A 578 26.04 -7.98 13.15
N GLN A 579 25.67 -9.18 12.71
CA GLN A 579 26.18 -9.82 11.50
C GLN A 579 24.98 -10.23 10.64
N ARG A 580 24.91 -9.69 9.43
CA ARG A 580 23.85 -10.00 8.47
C ARG A 580 24.00 -11.45 8.00
N LYS A 581 22.95 -12.24 8.18
CA LYS A 581 22.84 -13.61 7.64
C LYS A 581 21.95 -13.65 6.41
N TYR A 582 20.92 -12.81 6.38
CA TYR A 582 19.98 -12.69 5.27
C TYR A 582 19.78 -11.23 4.89
N ASP A 583 19.52 -11.00 3.61
CA ASP A 583 19.41 -9.66 3.05
C ASP A 583 18.26 -8.83 3.62
N PHE A 584 17.18 -9.47 4.07
CA PHE A 584 15.99 -8.80 4.61
C PHE A 584 16.14 -8.33 6.06
N GLN A 585 17.24 -8.68 6.76
CA GLN A 585 17.40 -8.33 8.18
C GLN A 585 17.67 -6.83 8.37
N ASP A 586 17.14 -6.24 9.43
CA ASP A 586 17.46 -4.87 9.80
C ASP A 586 18.75 -4.82 10.65
N ASN A 587 19.53 -3.76 10.48
CA ASN A 587 20.82 -3.59 11.18
C ASN A 587 20.70 -2.55 12.30
N PRO A 588 20.90 -2.93 13.59
CA PRO A 588 20.89 -1.98 14.71
C PRO A 588 21.86 -0.80 14.54
N ARG A 589 23.04 -1.02 13.93
CA ARG A 589 24.01 0.05 13.64
C ARG A 589 23.44 1.08 12.68
N GLN A 590 22.76 0.61 11.63
CA GLN A 590 22.14 1.48 10.64
C GLN A 590 21.00 2.28 11.27
N THR A 591 20.12 1.63 12.04
CA THR A 591 19.00 2.33 12.72
C THR A 591 19.49 3.37 13.73
N ALA A 592 20.57 3.10 14.46
CA ALA A 592 21.18 4.10 15.34
C ALA A 592 21.78 5.27 14.56
N LEU A 593 22.45 5.00 13.44
CA LEU A 593 23.01 6.02 12.55
C LEU A 593 21.93 6.88 11.88
N GLU A 594 20.83 6.26 11.43
CA GLU A 594 19.64 6.94 10.93
C GLU A 594 19.05 7.88 11.99
N ALA A 595 18.91 7.41 13.23
CA ALA A 595 18.44 8.24 14.34
C ALA A 595 19.40 9.41 14.62
N ILE A 596 20.72 9.20 14.50
CA ILE A 596 21.73 10.26 14.66
C ILE A 596 21.56 11.34 13.58
N VAL A 597 21.57 10.93 12.32
CA VAL A 597 21.45 11.84 11.17
C VAL A 597 20.15 12.64 11.25
N LYS A 598 19.07 12.00 11.67
CA LYS A 598 17.75 12.64 11.78
C LYS A 598 17.63 13.61 12.96
N HIS A 599 18.12 13.23 14.14
CA HIS A 599 17.83 13.98 15.37
C HIS A 599 18.98 14.88 15.83
N TYR A 600 20.18 14.68 15.30
CA TYR A 600 21.37 15.47 15.65
C TYR A 600 22.17 15.86 14.39
N PRO A 601 21.54 16.43 13.34
CA PRO A 601 22.24 16.78 12.10
C PRO A 601 23.42 17.74 12.34
N ASP A 602 23.23 18.72 13.23
CA ASP A 602 24.23 19.75 13.56
C ASP A 602 25.31 19.29 14.56
N HIS A 603 25.20 18.06 15.09
CA HIS A 603 26.18 17.58 16.05
C HIS A 603 27.52 17.31 15.34
N PRO A 604 28.67 17.83 15.85
CA PRO A 604 29.95 17.82 15.13
C PRO A 604 30.52 16.42 14.84
N GLN A 605 29.94 15.37 15.41
CA GLN A 605 30.34 13.98 15.19
C GLN A 605 29.39 13.22 14.24
N THR A 606 28.27 13.81 13.82
CA THR A 606 27.30 13.16 12.93
C THR A 606 27.88 12.87 11.55
N LEU A 607 28.42 13.90 10.88
CA LEU A 607 29.02 13.73 9.56
C LEU A 607 30.28 12.83 9.58
N PRO A 608 31.25 13.00 10.51
CA PRO A 608 32.38 12.08 10.63
C PRO A 608 31.98 10.63 10.85
N LEU A 609 30.97 10.37 11.69
CA LEU A 609 30.46 9.02 11.90
C LEU A 609 29.85 8.44 10.63
N LEU A 610 29.02 9.22 9.92
CA LEU A 610 28.39 8.79 8.68
C LEU A 610 29.44 8.44 7.61
N GLN A 611 30.49 9.27 7.48
CA GLN A 611 31.64 9.03 6.59
C GLN A 611 32.39 7.74 6.96
N ASP A 612 32.73 7.58 8.23
CA ASP A 612 33.42 6.38 8.70
C ASP A 612 32.60 5.11 8.46
N ARG A 613 31.29 5.14 8.73
CA ARG A 613 30.40 3.99 8.49
C ARG A 613 30.21 3.69 7.01
N ALA A 614 30.22 4.70 6.14
CA ALA A 614 30.17 4.51 4.68
C ALA A 614 31.40 3.77 4.13
N GLU A 615 32.57 3.98 4.72
CA GLU A 615 33.83 3.37 4.29
C GLU A 615 34.13 2.04 4.99
N ASN A 616 33.87 1.97 6.30
CA ASN A 616 34.49 0.98 7.19
C ASN A 616 33.49 0.03 7.88
N ASP A 617 32.17 0.25 7.82
CA ASP A 617 31.23 -0.66 8.49
C ASP A 617 31.34 -2.07 7.88
N PRO A 618 31.34 -3.16 8.68
CA PRO A 618 31.43 -4.51 8.13
C PRO A 618 30.20 -4.91 7.30
N ASP A 619 29.05 -4.27 7.50
CA ASP A 619 27.82 -4.56 6.77
C ASP A 619 27.73 -3.77 5.45
N GLU A 620 27.63 -4.48 4.33
CA GLU A 620 27.63 -3.87 2.99
C GLU A 620 26.42 -2.96 2.75
N LYS A 621 25.23 -3.39 3.16
CA LYS A 621 24.00 -2.59 3.00
C LYS A 621 24.07 -1.28 3.78
N LEU A 622 24.62 -1.31 5.00
CA LEU A 622 24.86 -0.09 5.77
C LEU A 622 25.84 0.85 5.05
N ARG A 623 26.97 0.32 4.53
CA ARG A 623 27.93 1.13 3.76
C ARG A 623 27.27 1.80 2.55
N GLU A 624 26.48 1.05 1.79
CA GLU A 624 25.74 1.58 0.63
C GLU A 624 24.73 2.66 1.01
N TRP A 625 23.92 2.40 2.04
CA TRP A 625 22.98 3.38 2.58
C TRP A 625 23.69 4.66 3.03
N ALA A 626 24.79 4.54 3.76
CA ALA A 626 25.55 5.68 4.27
C ALA A 626 26.18 6.51 3.13
N LYS A 627 26.73 5.86 2.09
CA LYS A 627 27.23 6.56 0.88
C LYS A 627 26.13 7.34 0.18
N LYS A 628 24.95 6.73 0.01
CA LYS A 628 23.79 7.41 -0.58
C LYS A 628 23.36 8.62 0.26
N LYS A 629 23.37 8.51 1.59
CA LYS A 629 23.01 9.63 2.46
C LYS A 629 24.07 10.75 2.44
N LEU A 630 25.36 10.43 2.32
CA LEU A 630 26.43 11.44 2.15
C LEU A 630 26.28 12.23 0.85
N GLN A 631 26.02 11.55 -0.26
CA GLN A 631 25.79 12.22 -1.56
C GLN A 631 24.63 13.23 -1.50
N ARG A 632 23.62 12.98 -0.66
CA ARG A 632 22.50 13.90 -0.45
C ARG A 632 22.82 15.09 0.46
N LEU A 633 23.86 15.01 1.29
CA LEU A 633 24.28 16.11 2.17
C LEU A 633 25.30 17.04 1.47
N GLU A 634 25.91 16.60 0.36
CA GLU A 634 26.88 17.37 -0.44
C GLU A 634 26.24 18.17 -1.58
N ASN A 635 25.01 17.80 -1.97
CA ASN A 635 24.16 18.51 -2.93
C ASN A 635 23.15 19.37 -2.18
#